data_AF-A0A1D3TDM0-F1
#
_entry.id   AF-A0A1D3TDM0-F1
#
_cell.length_a   1.000
_cell.length_b   1.000
_cell.length_c   1.000
_cell.angle_alpha   90.00
_cell.angle_beta   90.00
_cell.angle_gamma   90.00
#
_symmetry.space_group_name_H-M   'P 1'
#
loop_
_entity.id
_entity.type
_entity.pdbx_description
1 polymer ?
#
loop_
_entity_poly.entity_id
_entity_poly.type
_entity_poly.pdbx_seq_one_letter_code
_entity_poly.pdbx_strand_id
1 'polypeptide(L)'
;MDILLDTSKERRIENRRNRIRKKLNKQKEVLEESSNETANKNKNESNNNKELQNNDETNLRHNFQYKNSEHYLNYESLRNEIIQNLNEKKKDLLEDISTQVKTEEKPFLENIKKYVVGLEDDHFMIRSNENGEKIEQLENISYSDFQNNIADVKVLAIKEKETYKKKIEKYFSLLKYKDEKIKKVCEINSKNVLSFISFMRNQMEGYKIYLEDILNRTRDELNLNRKNFLNTNKQILEDFMRMRNLNSTSFVDELEDHKILNEKIKENHEQNHLNLKMNNEILENNLNMNMEHLQDINRIIMEKEKNLYNKKLLQQKNDHNLKMINFYKLEINKLREALISVKTYYYNYKIKSKKNINELINQYERIKFQFIELQKRQKSYEQNFQKKYVKAWDLQKNEANKHIEKLINANQIIHEQIFLKEFHKTSYKHLIEENSNIVSAAVQDDEELKTDINIKQVTAHQIEQVKKLLLQECNFLFDGDLDDQQEKLKKILKYIGVNTQDDLELLTQLFYIEDKQENDDTHQNNKENEEISLSYNSEYTLDIIFKYYQEKEKENVCRITANKQKYKNRLNVSLKLILERKKQEKEYWHNLAHITPDDMIELWKTFLIFVEKYYRILKERATIIQNIFTEEKKIKENLNKINQMKESLEE
;
A
#
# COMPACT_ATOMS: atom_id res chain seq x y z
N MET A 1 73.75 -0.23 -32.30
CA MET A 1 73.47 0.91 -33.20
C MET A 1 72.01 0.82 -33.63
N ASP A 2 71.04 1.19 -32.80
CA ASP A 2 71.03 2.29 -31.80
C ASP A 2 71.45 3.62 -32.40
N ILE A 3 70.46 4.47 -32.67
CA ILE A 3 70.35 5.83 -32.14
C ILE A 3 69.01 6.42 -32.64
N LEU A 4 68.14 6.79 -31.68
CA LEU A 4 66.99 7.71 -31.80
C LEU A 4 65.91 7.39 -32.87
N LEU A 5 64.69 6.95 -32.55
CA LEU A 5 64.01 6.79 -31.25
C LEU A 5 64.01 8.03 -30.32
N ASP A 6 63.81 9.22 -30.86
CA ASP A 6 63.03 10.22 -30.11
C ASP A 6 62.13 11.09 -31.00
N THR A 7 60.85 10.75 -31.04
CA THR A 7 59.79 11.69 -31.43
C THR A 7 58.65 11.56 -30.43
N SER A 8 58.42 12.63 -29.65
CA SER A 8 57.38 12.65 -28.63
C SER A 8 56.01 12.26 -29.21
N LYS A 9 55.16 11.70 -28.36
CA LYS A 9 53.78 11.31 -28.68
C LYS A 9 53.01 12.48 -29.33
N GLU A 10 53.32 13.69 -28.88
CA GLU A 10 52.77 14.95 -29.36
C GLU A 10 53.23 15.30 -30.77
N ARG A 11 54.53 15.16 -31.09
CA ARG A 11 55.06 15.39 -32.46
C ARG A 11 54.47 14.42 -33.48
N ARG A 12 54.12 13.20 -33.06
CA ARG A 12 53.37 12.22 -33.88
C ARG A 12 51.90 12.61 -34.08
N ILE A 13 51.25 13.22 -33.08
CA ILE A 13 49.89 13.76 -33.19
C ILE A 13 49.87 15.01 -34.07
N GLU A 14 50.86 15.90 -33.94
CA GLU A 14 51.05 17.10 -34.76
C GLU A 14 51.20 16.73 -36.25
N ASN A 15 52.06 15.77 -36.57
CA ASN A 15 52.22 15.25 -37.92
C ASN A 15 50.94 14.58 -38.46
N ARG A 16 50.13 13.96 -37.61
CA ARG A 16 48.82 13.40 -37.99
C ARG A 16 47.79 14.51 -38.24
N ARG A 17 47.73 15.54 -37.39
CA ARG A 17 46.88 16.74 -37.57
C ARG A 17 47.22 17.50 -38.84
N ASN A 18 48.50 17.69 -39.14
CA ASN A 18 48.94 18.39 -40.36
C ASN A 18 48.69 17.57 -41.64
N ARG A 19 48.76 16.23 -41.58
CA ARG A 19 48.29 15.36 -42.69
C ARG A 19 46.76 15.43 -42.88
N ILE A 20 45.98 15.55 -41.80
CA ILE A 20 44.52 15.69 -41.87
C ILE A 20 44.13 17.08 -42.40
N ARG A 21 44.77 18.16 -41.94
CA ARG A 21 44.59 19.52 -42.50
C ARG A 21 44.94 19.60 -43.98
N LYS A 22 46.05 18.99 -44.43
CA LYS A 22 46.38 18.90 -45.87
C LYS A 22 45.35 18.10 -46.68
N LYS A 23 44.68 17.10 -46.11
CA LYS A 23 43.57 16.39 -46.78
C LYS A 23 42.29 17.23 -46.84
N LEU A 24 41.95 17.95 -45.78
CA LEU A 24 40.77 18.83 -45.73
C LEU A 24 40.89 20.04 -46.69
N ASN A 25 42.05 20.69 -46.76
CA ASN A 25 42.25 21.79 -47.72
C ASN A 25 42.17 21.30 -49.17
N LYS A 26 42.75 20.13 -49.47
CA LYS A 26 42.66 19.51 -50.80
C LYS A 26 41.25 19.03 -51.18
N GLN A 27 40.33 18.93 -50.21
CA GLN A 27 38.90 18.71 -50.47
C GLN A 27 38.11 20.01 -50.63
N LYS A 28 38.61 21.15 -50.12
CA LYS A 28 38.02 22.47 -50.36
C LYS A 28 38.34 23.01 -51.76
N GLU A 29 39.59 22.89 -52.21
CA GLU A 29 39.99 23.31 -53.56
C GLU A 29 39.16 22.61 -54.65
N VAL A 30 38.87 21.32 -54.48
CA VAL A 30 38.03 20.51 -55.41
C VAL A 30 36.54 20.89 -55.36
N LEU A 31 36.06 21.53 -54.28
CA LEU A 31 34.68 22.01 -54.19
C LEU A 31 34.53 23.40 -54.81
N GLU A 32 35.51 24.30 -54.65
CA GLU A 32 35.46 25.67 -55.16
C GLU A 32 35.54 25.74 -56.70
N GLU A 33 36.22 24.81 -57.37
CA GLU A 33 36.21 24.70 -58.83
C GLU A 33 34.81 24.30 -59.39
N SER A 34 34.03 23.50 -58.65
CA SER A 34 32.71 23.04 -59.12
C SER A 34 31.59 24.10 -59.05
N SER A 35 31.78 25.16 -58.25
CA SER A 35 30.78 26.20 -58.01
C SER A 35 30.75 27.33 -59.05
N ASN A 36 31.77 27.47 -59.90
CA ASN A 36 31.90 28.62 -60.80
C ASN A 36 31.27 28.46 -62.20
N GLU A 37 30.82 27.26 -62.58
CA GLU A 37 30.27 27.01 -63.93
C GLU A 37 28.74 27.16 -64.07
N THR A 38 27.99 27.34 -62.98
CA THR A 38 26.50 27.40 -63.01
C THR A 38 25.90 28.79 -62.75
N ALA A 39 26.72 29.84 -62.72
CA ALA A 39 26.27 31.22 -62.48
C ALA A 39 25.85 32.01 -63.75
N ASN A 40 25.80 31.38 -64.93
CA ASN A 40 25.67 32.10 -66.20
C ASN A 40 24.62 31.51 -67.17
N LYS A 41 23.34 31.55 -66.76
CA LYS A 41 22.13 31.58 -67.63
C LYS A 41 20.87 31.68 -66.77
N ASN A 42 20.26 32.88 -66.77
CA ASN A 42 18.82 33.19 -66.59
C ASN A 42 18.64 34.64 -66.11
N LYS A 43 18.94 35.59 -67.00
CA LYS A 43 18.15 36.84 -67.10
C LYS A 43 17.22 36.67 -68.30
N ASN A 44 16.08 37.36 -68.25
CA ASN A 44 14.96 37.27 -69.19
C ASN A 44 14.16 35.95 -69.01
N GLU A 45 12.83 35.93 -68.94
CA GLU A 45 11.83 37.02 -69.04
C GLU A 45 10.58 36.63 -68.24
N SER A 46 9.96 37.61 -67.59
CA SER A 46 8.64 37.45 -66.97
C SER A 46 7.80 38.69 -67.23
N ASN A 47 6.76 38.57 -68.07
CA ASN A 47 5.66 39.51 -68.16
C ASN A 47 4.49 38.91 -68.96
N ASN A 48 3.40 38.56 -68.29
CA ASN A 48 2.07 39.18 -68.49
C ASN A 48 0.93 38.33 -67.87
N ASN A 49 0.38 38.81 -66.75
CA ASN A 49 -1.05 39.11 -66.52
C ASN A 49 -2.04 38.50 -67.56
N LYS A 50 -3.12 37.78 -67.21
CA LYS A 50 -4.27 38.24 -66.37
C LYS A 50 -5.42 37.19 -66.32
N GLU A 51 -6.33 37.39 -65.36
CA GLU A 51 -7.78 37.09 -65.36
C GLU A 51 -8.36 35.65 -65.25
N LEU A 52 -8.90 35.39 -64.05
CA LEU A 52 -10.24 34.89 -63.68
C LEU A 52 -10.78 33.46 -64.00
N GLN A 53 -11.46 32.96 -62.96
CA GLN A 53 -12.62 32.04 -62.91
C GLN A 53 -12.42 30.50 -62.89
N ASN A 54 -12.64 29.99 -61.67
CA ASN A 54 -13.57 28.92 -61.28
C ASN A 54 -13.53 27.52 -61.91
N ASN A 55 -13.44 26.57 -60.98
CA ASN A 55 -14.08 25.25 -60.92
C ASN A 55 -13.36 24.01 -61.49
N ASP A 56 -13.55 22.96 -60.68
CA ASP A 56 -13.53 21.52 -60.97
C ASP A 56 -12.19 20.78 -61.20
N GLU A 57 -11.80 20.12 -60.10
CA GLU A 57 -11.32 18.73 -59.99
C GLU A 57 -10.27 18.11 -60.93
N THR A 58 -9.36 17.36 -60.28
CA THR A 58 -8.46 16.30 -60.77
C THR A 58 -7.08 16.67 -61.36
N ASN A 59 -6.14 15.73 -61.16
CA ASN A 59 -4.84 15.60 -61.83
C ASN A 59 -3.64 16.47 -61.40
N LEU A 60 -3.23 16.35 -60.13
CA LEU A 60 -1.81 16.54 -59.76
C LEU A 60 -0.98 15.29 -60.10
N ARG A 61 -0.83 15.02 -61.40
CA ARG A 61 0.02 13.96 -61.96
C ARG A 61 1.49 14.28 -61.70
N HIS A 62 2.03 13.79 -60.58
CA HIS A 62 3.44 13.95 -60.24
C HIS A 62 4.31 13.09 -61.17
N ASN A 63 4.80 13.71 -62.26
CA ASN A 63 5.81 13.11 -63.12
C ASN A 63 7.15 13.01 -62.36
N PHE A 64 7.37 11.90 -61.64
CA PHE A 64 8.67 11.56 -61.08
C PHE A 64 9.63 11.15 -62.20
N GLN A 65 10.40 12.13 -62.70
CA GLN A 65 11.49 11.88 -63.63
C GLN A 65 12.70 11.34 -62.85
N TYR A 66 12.90 10.02 -62.87
CA TYR A 66 14.00 9.37 -62.16
C TYR A 66 15.34 9.68 -62.83
N LYS A 67 16.04 10.71 -62.35
CA LYS A 67 17.47 10.88 -62.64
C LYS A 67 18.25 9.90 -61.77
N ASN A 68 18.94 8.97 -62.41
CA ASN A 68 19.78 7.99 -61.74
C ASN A 68 21.10 8.67 -61.32
N SER A 69 21.10 9.39 -60.19
CA SER A 69 22.32 9.86 -59.52
C SER A 69 22.62 8.96 -58.33
N GLU A 70 23.69 8.16 -58.46
CA GLU A 70 24.27 7.36 -57.37
C GLU A 70 24.91 8.28 -56.32
N HIS A 71 24.08 8.98 -55.55
CA HIS A 71 24.54 9.64 -54.34
C HIS A 71 24.64 8.61 -53.21
N TYR A 72 25.86 8.35 -52.76
CA TYR A 72 26.11 7.79 -51.42
C TYR A 72 25.63 8.80 -50.37
N LEU A 73 24.33 8.84 -50.10
CA LEU A 73 23.79 9.60 -48.98
C LEU A 73 24.34 9.00 -47.68
N ASN A 74 25.11 9.82 -46.96
CA ASN A 74 25.65 9.43 -45.67
C ASN A 74 24.52 9.36 -44.63
N TYR A 75 23.98 8.16 -44.43
CA TYR A 75 22.92 7.86 -43.45
C TYR A 75 23.24 8.36 -42.04
N GLU A 76 24.52 8.47 -41.65
CA GLU A 76 24.90 9.04 -40.35
C GLU A 76 24.58 10.54 -40.25
N SER A 77 24.71 11.30 -41.34
CA SER A 77 24.40 12.73 -41.35
C SER A 77 22.90 12.97 -41.14
N LEU A 78 22.06 12.28 -41.92
CA LEU A 78 20.60 12.37 -41.80
C LEU A 78 20.11 11.86 -40.44
N ARG A 79 20.73 10.78 -39.92
CA ARG A 79 20.44 10.26 -38.58
C ARG A 79 20.81 11.25 -37.48
N ASN A 80 21.94 11.94 -37.60
CA ASN A 80 22.37 12.94 -36.63
C ASN A 80 21.46 14.19 -36.68
N GLU A 81 21.04 14.62 -37.86
CA GLU A 81 20.08 15.72 -38.05
C GLU A 81 18.68 15.40 -37.48
N ILE A 82 18.21 14.17 -37.65
CA ILE A 82 16.97 13.67 -37.01
C ILE A 82 17.12 13.63 -35.48
N ILE A 83 18.26 13.14 -34.96
CA ILE A 83 18.54 13.12 -33.51
C ILE A 83 18.62 14.53 -32.94
N GLN A 84 19.20 15.49 -33.67
CA GLN A 84 19.29 16.89 -33.25
C GLN A 84 17.89 17.53 -33.19
N ASN A 85 17.08 17.38 -34.23
CA ASN A 85 15.67 17.83 -34.23
C ASN A 85 14.83 17.20 -33.11
N LEU A 86 15.06 15.93 -32.78
CA LEU A 86 14.36 15.26 -31.65
C LEU A 86 14.83 15.77 -30.29
N ASN A 87 16.10 16.14 -30.14
CA ASN A 87 16.64 16.73 -28.92
C ASN A 87 16.17 18.18 -28.72
N GLU A 88 16.05 18.96 -29.80
CA GLU A 88 15.47 20.31 -29.77
C GLU A 88 13.99 20.25 -29.36
N LYS A 89 13.16 19.44 -30.03
CA LYS A 89 11.75 19.23 -29.61
C LYS A 89 11.60 18.72 -28.18
N LYS A 90 12.53 17.90 -27.69
CA LYS A 90 12.55 17.43 -26.30
C LYS A 90 12.89 18.58 -25.33
N LYS A 91 13.76 19.51 -25.73
CA LYS A 91 14.09 20.71 -24.95
C LYS A 91 12.87 21.63 -24.87
N ASP A 92 12.20 21.89 -25.99
CA ASP A 92 10.99 22.71 -26.05
C ASP A 92 9.88 22.13 -25.14
N LEU A 93 9.64 20.81 -25.22
CA LEU A 93 8.70 20.12 -24.31
C LEU A 93 9.09 20.20 -22.83
N LEU A 94 10.38 20.22 -22.50
CA LEU A 94 10.84 20.41 -21.12
C LEU A 94 10.70 21.87 -20.65
N GLU A 95 10.81 22.83 -21.56
CA GLU A 95 10.64 24.26 -21.31
C GLU A 95 9.13 24.59 -21.13
N ASP A 96 8.25 23.98 -21.93
CA ASP A 96 6.79 24.00 -21.76
C ASP A 96 6.36 23.37 -20.43
N ILE A 97 6.88 22.19 -20.07
CA ILE A 97 6.59 21.57 -18.77
C ILE A 97 7.13 22.45 -17.61
N SER A 98 8.31 23.05 -17.77
CA SER A 98 8.88 23.95 -16.75
C SER A 98 8.06 25.23 -16.56
N THR A 99 7.53 25.81 -17.65
CA THR A 99 6.65 26.99 -17.56
C THR A 99 5.29 26.61 -16.99
N GLN A 100 4.74 25.45 -17.35
CA GLN A 100 3.48 24.94 -16.80
C GLN A 100 3.58 24.69 -15.28
N VAL A 101 4.66 24.04 -14.81
CA VAL A 101 4.95 23.87 -13.37
C VAL A 101 5.10 25.23 -12.68
N LYS A 102 5.84 26.19 -13.26
CA LYS A 102 5.98 27.55 -12.69
C LYS A 102 4.66 28.34 -12.64
N THR A 103 3.72 28.07 -13.53
CA THR A 103 2.37 28.68 -13.50
C THR A 103 1.42 28.02 -12.51
N GLU A 104 1.59 26.72 -12.23
CA GLU A 104 0.79 26.00 -11.23
C GLU A 104 1.34 26.17 -9.79
N GLU A 105 2.66 26.25 -9.61
CA GLU A 105 3.30 26.40 -8.29
C GLU A 105 3.11 27.80 -7.68
N LYS A 106 3.08 28.87 -8.49
CA LYS A 106 2.88 30.25 -8.00
C LYS A 106 1.58 30.43 -7.19
N PRO A 107 0.38 30.11 -7.72
CA PRO A 107 -0.86 30.23 -6.95
C PRO A 107 -0.93 29.22 -5.80
N PHE A 108 -0.23 28.08 -5.87
CA PHE A 108 -0.15 27.14 -4.75
C PHE A 108 0.68 27.71 -3.58
N LEU A 109 1.83 28.32 -3.86
CA LEU A 109 2.70 28.95 -2.86
C LEU A 109 2.10 30.26 -2.30
N GLU A 110 1.37 31.04 -3.10
CA GLU A 110 0.63 32.21 -2.60
C GLU A 110 -0.53 31.80 -1.68
N ASN A 111 -1.26 30.73 -2.01
CA ASN A 111 -2.28 30.19 -1.11
C ASN A 111 -1.66 29.69 0.21
N ILE A 112 -0.52 29.00 0.18
CA ILE A 112 0.17 28.56 1.40
C ILE A 112 0.60 29.77 2.26
N LYS A 113 1.18 30.82 1.65
CA LYS A 113 1.55 32.05 2.38
C LYS A 113 0.35 32.72 3.07
N LYS A 114 -0.86 32.63 2.49
CA LYS A 114 -2.08 33.18 3.09
C LYS A 114 -2.55 32.43 4.36
N TYR A 115 -2.13 31.18 4.56
CA TYR A 115 -2.47 30.37 5.74
C TYR A 115 -1.36 30.24 6.78
N VAL A 116 -0.16 30.81 6.53
CA VAL A 116 1.02 30.64 7.41
C VAL A 116 1.34 31.89 8.26
N VAL A 117 0.79 33.06 7.94
CA VAL A 117 1.00 34.29 8.74
C VAL A 117 -0.01 34.37 9.90
N GLY A 118 0.06 33.44 10.86
CA GLY A 118 -0.93 33.39 11.94
C GLY A 118 -0.74 32.39 13.08
N LEU A 119 0.48 31.89 13.33
CA LEU A 119 0.79 31.11 14.54
C LEU A 119 2.23 31.36 15.00
N GLU A 120 2.46 32.49 15.65
CA GLU A 120 3.44 32.66 16.73
C GLU A 120 3.05 33.89 17.58
N ASP A 121 3.34 33.81 18.89
CA ASP A 121 3.22 34.82 19.96
C ASP A 121 1.86 35.11 20.65
N ASP A 122 1.65 34.36 21.75
CA ASP A 122 1.22 34.80 23.09
C ASP A 122 0.36 36.07 23.27
N HIS A 123 -0.94 35.88 23.59
CA HIS A 123 -1.44 36.34 24.89
C HIS A 123 -2.76 35.68 25.35
N PHE A 124 -2.68 34.95 26.47
CA PHE A 124 -3.84 34.62 27.30
C PHE A 124 -4.10 35.81 28.24
N MET A 125 -5.03 36.71 27.90
CA MET A 125 -5.56 37.68 28.87
C MET A 125 -7.07 37.88 28.77
N ILE A 126 -7.68 37.89 29.95
CA ILE A 126 -9.12 38.03 30.22
C ILE A 126 -9.54 39.49 30.04
N ARG A 127 -10.71 39.74 29.43
CA ARG A 127 -11.74 40.71 29.91
C ARG A 127 -13.04 40.70 29.08
N SER A 128 -14.09 40.15 29.69
CA SER A 128 -15.34 40.83 30.11
C SER A 128 -16.03 41.91 29.23
N ASN A 129 -17.38 41.90 29.33
CA ASN A 129 -18.34 42.99 29.05
C ASN A 129 -18.77 43.22 27.58
N GLU A 130 -20.02 43.61 27.27
CA GLU A 130 -21.34 43.47 27.93
C GLU A 130 -22.43 44.02 26.97
N ASN A 131 -23.71 43.78 27.29
CA ASN A 131 -24.93 44.40 26.68
C ASN A 131 -25.22 43.98 25.22
N GLY A 132 -26.43 43.55 24.81
CA GLY A 132 -27.79 43.82 25.29
C GLY A 132 -28.57 44.37 24.07
N GLU A 133 -29.88 44.20 23.83
CA GLU A 133 -31.06 43.64 24.51
C GLU A 133 -32.08 43.26 23.39
N LYS A 134 -33.24 42.59 23.54
CA LYS A 134 -34.03 41.91 24.60
C LYS A 134 -35.09 41.03 23.87
N ILE A 135 -35.79 40.13 24.59
CA ILE A 135 -37.27 39.95 24.63
C ILE A 135 -37.68 38.51 25.05
N GLU A 136 -38.47 38.46 26.13
CA GLU A 136 -39.48 37.47 26.57
C GLU A 136 -39.15 35.98 26.73
N GLN A 137 -38.74 35.65 27.97
CA GLN A 137 -39.45 34.77 28.92
C GLN A 137 -40.53 33.80 28.38
N LEU A 138 -40.37 32.50 28.66
CA LEU A 138 -41.41 31.67 29.29
C LEU A 138 -40.83 30.33 29.84
N GLU A 139 -41.32 29.98 31.03
CA GLU A 139 -41.41 28.64 31.66
C GLU A 139 -40.16 27.80 32.01
N ASN A 140 -40.14 27.42 33.30
CA ASN A 140 -39.25 26.43 33.89
C ASN A 140 -39.53 25.02 33.33
N ILE A 141 -38.47 24.28 32.98
CA ILE A 141 -38.25 22.89 33.41
C ILE A 141 -36.73 22.68 33.51
N SER A 142 -36.29 22.01 34.58
CA SER A 142 -34.88 21.58 34.72
C SER A 142 -34.58 20.45 33.73
N TYR A 143 -34.05 20.81 32.56
CA TYR A 143 -33.49 19.84 31.61
C TYR A 143 -32.06 19.47 32.03
N SER A 144 -31.86 18.18 32.30
CA SER A 144 -30.59 17.66 32.83
C SER A 144 -29.43 17.81 31.85
N ASP A 145 -28.24 18.13 32.38
CA ASP A 145 -26.96 18.13 31.63
C ASP A 145 -26.71 16.83 30.83
N PHE A 146 -27.35 15.72 31.23
CA PHE A 146 -27.30 14.45 30.54
C PHE A 146 -28.00 14.48 29.15
N GLN A 147 -29.09 15.25 29.02
CA GLN A 147 -29.80 15.42 27.75
C GLN A 147 -29.06 16.35 26.79
N ASN A 148 -28.38 17.38 27.30
CA ASN A 148 -27.49 18.23 26.51
C ASN A 148 -26.32 17.42 25.95
N ASN A 149 -25.67 16.58 26.77
CA ASN A 149 -24.63 15.66 26.28
C ASN A 149 -25.13 14.67 25.21
N ILE A 150 -26.38 14.17 25.32
CA ILE A 150 -26.97 13.30 24.28
C ILE A 150 -27.26 14.07 22.99
N ALA A 151 -27.68 15.33 23.08
CA ALA A 151 -27.85 16.21 21.91
C ALA A 151 -26.50 16.49 21.24
N ASP A 152 -25.46 16.82 22.01
CA ASP A 152 -24.10 17.06 21.49
C ASP A 152 -23.49 15.82 20.84
N VAL A 153 -23.64 14.63 21.43
CA VAL A 153 -23.20 13.37 20.83
C VAL A 153 -23.95 13.08 19.52
N LYS A 154 -25.25 13.37 19.43
CA LYS A 154 -26.01 13.26 18.16
C LYS A 154 -25.51 14.27 17.13
N VAL A 155 -25.24 15.51 17.52
CA VAL A 155 -24.70 16.56 16.62
C VAL A 155 -23.30 16.20 16.14
N LEU A 156 -22.44 15.64 17.00
CA LEU A 156 -21.12 15.12 16.62
C LEU A 156 -21.24 13.94 15.65
N ALA A 157 -22.11 12.96 15.92
CA ALA A 157 -22.32 11.83 15.01
C ALA A 157 -22.87 12.25 13.64
N ILE A 158 -23.73 13.29 13.60
CA ILE A 158 -24.22 13.88 12.34
C ILE A 158 -23.07 14.57 11.60
N LYS A 159 -22.24 15.38 12.28
CA LYS A 159 -21.05 16.02 11.70
C LYS A 159 -20.06 14.98 11.17
N GLU A 160 -19.76 13.92 11.92
CA GLU A 160 -18.89 12.83 11.46
C GLU A 160 -19.46 12.16 10.21
N LYS A 161 -20.74 11.74 10.22
CA LYS A 161 -21.43 11.17 9.06
C LYS A 161 -21.34 12.08 7.83
N GLU A 162 -21.44 13.39 8.02
CA GLU A 162 -21.30 14.37 6.94
C GLU A 162 -19.85 14.51 6.45
N THR A 163 -18.83 14.43 7.33
CA THR A 163 -17.42 14.37 6.90
C THR A 163 -17.11 13.09 6.13
N TYR A 164 -17.68 11.94 6.52
CA TYR A 164 -17.54 10.68 5.76
C TYR A 164 -18.23 10.79 4.40
N LYS A 165 -19.42 11.38 4.33
CA LYS A 165 -20.11 11.66 3.05
C LYS A 165 -19.23 12.52 2.13
N LYS A 166 -18.66 13.62 2.64
CA LYS A 166 -17.75 14.51 1.89
C LYS A 166 -16.44 13.82 1.47
N LYS A 167 -15.91 12.87 2.27
CA LYS A 167 -14.77 12.02 1.87
C LYS A 167 -15.15 11.06 0.74
N ILE A 168 -16.29 10.37 0.85
CA ILE A 168 -16.82 9.47 -0.19
C ILE A 168 -17.03 10.22 -1.51
N GLU A 169 -17.61 11.42 -1.47
CA GLU A 169 -17.84 12.27 -2.63
C GLU A 169 -16.53 12.74 -3.31
N LYS A 170 -15.49 13.02 -2.52
CA LYS A 170 -14.12 13.25 -3.04
C LYS A 170 -13.53 12.00 -3.70
N TYR A 171 -13.74 10.81 -3.14
CA TYR A 171 -13.27 9.56 -3.76
C TYR A 171 -14.01 9.26 -5.08
N PHE A 172 -15.33 9.45 -5.16
CA PHE A 172 -16.07 9.32 -6.41
C PHE A 172 -15.64 10.36 -7.47
N SER A 173 -15.37 11.61 -7.06
CA SER A 173 -14.84 12.64 -7.97
C SER A 173 -13.46 12.25 -8.51
N LEU A 174 -12.58 11.71 -7.66
CA LEU A 174 -11.26 11.23 -8.06
C LEU A 174 -11.34 10.00 -8.98
N LEU A 175 -12.28 9.08 -8.73
CA LEU A 175 -12.53 7.92 -9.58
C LEU A 175 -13.00 8.35 -10.97
N LYS A 176 -14.03 9.22 -11.05
CA LYS A 176 -14.52 9.77 -12.32
C LYS A 176 -13.43 10.48 -13.12
N TYR A 177 -12.55 11.24 -12.45
CA TYR A 177 -11.38 11.87 -13.08
C TYR A 177 -10.35 10.85 -13.62
N LYS A 178 -10.16 9.72 -12.93
CA LYS A 178 -9.32 8.62 -13.42
C LYS A 178 -9.96 7.91 -14.61
N ASP A 179 -11.26 7.67 -14.58
CA ASP A 179 -12.02 7.06 -15.68
C ASP A 179 -11.99 7.94 -16.94
N GLU A 180 -12.16 9.26 -16.80
CA GLU A 180 -11.98 10.21 -17.91
C GLU A 180 -10.55 10.22 -18.48
N LYS A 181 -9.52 10.06 -17.63
CA LYS A 181 -8.13 9.91 -18.09
C LYS A 181 -7.93 8.60 -18.85
N ILE A 182 -8.49 7.49 -18.37
CA ILE A 182 -8.43 6.19 -19.06
C ILE A 182 -9.14 6.30 -20.41
N LYS A 183 -10.34 6.88 -20.46
CA LYS A 183 -11.09 7.09 -21.70
C LYS A 183 -10.29 7.91 -22.74
N LYS A 184 -9.66 9.01 -22.32
CA LYS A 184 -8.79 9.82 -23.20
C LYS A 184 -7.58 9.01 -23.72
N VAL A 185 -6.95 8.17 -22.89
CA VAL A 185 -5.86 7.28 -23.33
C VAL A 185 -6.37 6.23 -24.33
N CYS A 186 -7.54 5.64 -24.09
CA CYS A 186 -8.16 4.69 -25.03
C CYS A 186 -8.52 5.35 -26.37
N GLU A 187 -9.04 6.58 -26.37
CA GLU A 187 -9.33 7.36 -27.59
C GLU A 187 -8.06 7.70 -28.38
N ILE A 188 -6.97 8.11 -27.69
CA ILE A 188 -5.67 8.37 -28.32
C ILE A 188 -5.09 7.07 -28.91
N ASN A 189 -5.11 5.97 -28.15
CA ASN A 189 -4.62 4.67 -28.63
C ASN A 189 -5.43 4.16 -29.82
N SER A 190 -6.76 4.33 -29.82
CA SER A 190 -7.62 4.00 -30.96
C SER A 190 -7.24 4.79 -32.21
N LYS A 191 -7.06 6.12 -32.09
CA LYS A 191 -6.59 6.97 -33.19
C LYS A 191 -5.21 6.56 -33.71
N ASN A 192 -4.28 6.22 -32.81
CA ASN A 192 -2.93 5.76 -33.18
C ASN A 192 -2.94 4.40 -33.89
N VAL A 193 -3.81 3.47 -33.47
CA VAL A 193 -4.00 2.17 -34.16
C VAL A 193 -4.62 2.39 -35.53
N LEU A 194 -5.61 3.27 -35.67
CA LEU A 194 -6.22 3.60 -36.96
C LEU A 194 -5.22 4.28 -37.92
N SER A 195 -4.38 5.20 -37.44
CA SER A 195 -3.34 5.81 -38.28
C SER A 195 -2.26 4.80 -38.68
N PHE A 196 -1.88 3.87 -37.80
CA PHE A 196 -0.99 2.76 -38.15
C PHE A 196 -1.60 1.81 -39.19
N ILE A 197 -2.87 1.45 -39.07
CA ILE A 197 -3.59 0.64 -40.07
C ILE A 197 -3.64 1.37 -41.43
N SER A 198 -3.88 2.68 -41.43
CA SER A 198 -3.84 3.50 -42.65
C SER A 198 -2.44 3.49 -43.30
N PHE A 199 -1.39 3.68 -42.50
CA PHE A 199 0.00 3.60 -42.96
C PHE A 199 0.33 2.22 -43.55
N MET A 200 -0.04 1.13 -42.88
CA MET A 200 0.17 -0.24 -43.36
C MET A 200 -0.57 -0.51 -44.67
N ARG A 201 -1.81 -0.02 -44.82
CA ARG A 201 -2.57 -0.11 -46.08
C ARG A 201 -1.88 0.63 -47.22
N ASN A 202 -1.39 1.84 -46.95
CA ASN A 202 -0.65 2.62 -47.96
C ASN A 202 0.66 1.95 -48.37
N GLN A 203 1.38 1.31 -47.44
CA GLN A 203 2.55 0.51 -47.80
C GLN A 203 2.18 -0.73 -48.63
N MET A 204 1.11 -1.45 -48.26
CA MET A 204 0.62 -2.60 -49.06
C MET A 204 0.23 -2.19 -50.49
N GLU A 205 -0.47 -1.07 -50.67
CA GLU A 205 -0.84 -0.60 -52.00
C GLU A 205 0.40 -0.14 -52.80
N GLY A 206 1.39 0.49 -52.14
CA GLY A 206 2.68 0.80 -52.75
C GLY A 206 3.45 -0.45 -53.22
N TYR A 207 3.46 -1.52 -52.42
CA TYR A 207 4.05 -2.81 -52.83
C TYR A 207 3.28 -3.46 -53.98
N LYS A 208 1.95 -3.35 -54.01
CA LYS A 208 1.12 -3.85 -55.10
C LYS A 208 1.43 -3.12 -56.42
N ILE A 209 1.49 -1.79 -56.42
CA ILE A 209 1.88 -0.98 -57.58
C ILE A 209 3.29 -1.37 -58.08
N TYR A 210 4.25 -1.53 -57.17
CA TYR A 210 5.61 -1.96 -57.52
C TYR A 210 5.66 -3.35 -58.18
N LEU A 211 4.84 -4.30 -57.72
CA LEU A 211 4.73 -5.63 -58.33
C LEU A 211 4.03 -5.55 -59.71
N GLU A 212 3.00 -4.72 -59.85
CA GLU A 212 2.32 -4.44 -61.13
C GLU A 212 3.32 -3.88 -62.18
N ASP A 213 4.17 -2.92 -61.77
CA ASP A 213 5.21 -2.34 -62.63
C ASP A 213 6.28 -3.35 -63.07
N ILE A 214 6.71 -4.26 -62.18
CA ILE A 214 7.61 -5.37 -62.54
C ILE A 214 6.95 -6.31 -63.55
N LEU A 215 5.68 -6.66 -63.34
CA LEU A 215 4.92 -7.54 -64.25
C LEU A 215 4.73 -6.89 -65.63
N ASN A 216 4.49 -5.58 -65.68
CA ASN A 216 4.39 -4.84 -66.94
C ASN A 216 5.76 -4.75 -67.64
N ARG A 217 6.83 -4.40 -66.92
CA ARG A 217 8.19 -4.32 -67.49
C ARG A 217 8.66 -5.66 -68.05
N THR A 218 8.44 -6.76 -67.34
CA THR A 218 8.80 -8.11 -67.82
C THR A 218 7.94 -8.55 -69.01
N ARG A 219 6.65 -8.18 -69.06
CA ARG A 219 5.79 -8.39 -70.23
C ARG A 219 6.29 -7.63 -71.47
N ASP A 220 6.72 -6.38 -71.31
CA ASP A 220 7.24 -5.57 -72.41
C ASP A 220 8.59 -6.09 -72.92
N GLU A 221 9.47 -6.53 -72.02
CA GLU A 221 10.77 -7.13 -72.36
C GLU A 221 10.59 -8.46 -73.12
N LEU A 222 9.63 -9.31 -72.72
CA LEU A 222 9.25 -10.52 -73.47
C LEU A 222 8.68 -10.19 -74.86
N ASN A 223 7.84 -9.16 -74.98
CA ASN A 223 7.31 -8.71 -76.27
C ASN A 223 8.41 -8.18 -77.20
N LEU A 224 9.38 -7.44 -76.66
CA LEU A 224 10.55 -6.95 -77.41
C LEU A 224 11.41 -8.12 -77.90
N ASN A 225 11.71 -9.09 -77.03
CA ASN A 225 12.48 -10.29 -77.38
C ASN A 225 11.77 -11.11 -78.48
N ARG A 226 10.45 -11.29 -78.40
CA ARG A 226 9.65 -11.96 -79.44
C ARG A 226 9.74 -11.24 -80.79
N LYS A 227 9.72 -9.91 -80.80
CA LYS A 227 9.86 -9.09 -82.01
C LYS A 227 11.27 -9.23 -82.62
N ASN A 228 12.30 -9.27 -81.80
CA ASN A 228 13.68 -9.44 -82.26
C ASN A 228 13.90 -10.82 -82.91
N PHE A 229 13.41 -11.91 -82.30
CA PHE A 229 13.47 -13.26 -82.87
C PHE A 229 12.75 -13.40 -84.22
N LEU A 230 11.61 -12.73 -84.40
CA LEU A 230 10.91 -12.70 -85.69
C LEU A 230 11.73 -11.99 -86.79
N ASN A 231 12.45 -10.93 -86.43
CA ASN A 231 13.31 -10.20 -87.37
C ASN A 231 14.57 -11.01 -87.76
N THR A 232 15.23 -11.68 -86.81
CA THR A 232 16.42 -12.50 -87.12
C THR A 232 16.08 -13.69 -88.00
N ASN A 233 14.96 -14.37 -87.74
CA ASN A 233 14.50 -15.47 -88.59
C ASN A 233 14.19 -15.03 -90.03
N LYS A 234 13.71 -13.79 -90.22
CA LYS A 234 13.50 -13.21 -91.55
C LYS A 234 14.82 -12.98 -92.29
N GLN A 235 15.84 -12.43 -91.63
CA GLN A 235 17.16 -12.22 -92.24
C GLN A 235 17.82 -13.53 -92.66
N ILE A 236 17.79 -14.55 -91.80
CA ILE A 236 18.35 -15.89 -92.11
C ILE A 236 17.71 -16.48 -93.38
N LEU A 237 16.39 -16.30 -93.56
CA LEU A 237 15.69 -16.77 -94.75
C LEU A 237 16.12 -16.02 -96.03
N GLU A 238 16.32 -14.70 -95.94
CA GLU A 238 16.83 -13.89 -97.05
C GLU A 238 18.27 -14.28 -97.45
N ASP A 239 19.13 -14.60 -96.49
CA ASP A 239 20.52 -15.04 -96.75
C ASP A 239 20.61 -16.44 -97.38
N PHE A 240 19.76 -17.39 -96.96
CA PHE A 240 19.67 -18.69 -97.62
C PHE A 240 19.24 -18.59 -99.09
N MET A 241 18.36 -17.63 -99.43
CA MET A 241 18.01 -17.37 -100.83
C MET A 241 19.17 -16.78 -101.64
N ARG A 242 20.08 -16.02 -101.01
CA ARG A 242 21.29 -15.48 -101.68
C ARG A 242 22.32 -16.57 -101.96
N MET A 243 22.66 -17.38 -100.95
CA MET A 243 23.68 -18.44 -101.08
C MET A 243 23.36 -19.46 -102.18
N ARG A 244 22.07 -19.81 -102.34
CA ARG A 244 21.60 -20.70 -103.42
C ARG A 244 21.89 -20.16 -104.83
N ASN A 245 21.94 -18.84 -105.00
CA ASN A 245 22.13 -18.21 -106.31
C ASN A 245 23.61 -18.05 -106.71
N LEU A 246 24.56 -18.27 -105.79
CA LEU A 246 26.00 -18.15 -106.03
C LEU A 246 26.70 -19.48 -106.38
N ASN A 247 26.20 -20.61 -105.88
CA ASN A 247 26.85 -21.92 -106.05
C ASN A 247 26.53 -22.65 -107.39
N SER A 248 26.12 -21.93 -108.44
CA SER A 248 25.75 -22.53 -109.73
C SER A 248 26.86 -22.50 -110.80
N THR A 249 28.04 -21.96 -110.49
CA THR A 249 29.14 -21.79 -111.47
C THR A 249 30.53 -22.14 -110.89
N SER A 250 31.17 -23.15 -111.49
CA SER A 250 32.59 -23.60 -111.38
C SER A 250 32.82 -24.95 -110.67
N PHE A 251 33.05 -26.02 -111.45
CA PHE A 251 33.52 -27.33 -110.95
C PHE A 251 34.13 -28.25 -112.05
N VAL A 252 34.83 -27.72 -113.06
CA VAL A 252 35.31 -28.56 -114.21
C VAL A 252 36.81 -28.47 -114.48
N ASP A 253 37.50 -27.40 -114.10
CA ASP A 253 38.87 -27.14 -114.58
C ASP A 253 40.02 -27.70 -113.69
N GLU A 254 39.72 -28.38 -112.57
CA GLU A 254 40.73 -28.84 -111.60
C GLU A 254 41.23 -30.30 -111.79
N LEU A 255 40.75 -31.02 -112.82
CA LEU A 255 40.90 -32.49 -112.89
C LEU A 255 42.15 -33.02 -113.62
N GLU A 256 42.85 -32.22 -114.42
CA GLU A 256 43.89 -32.73 -115.32
C GLU A 256 45.32 -32.66 -114.74
N ASP A 257 45.65 -31.62 -113.97
CA ASP A 257 47.01 -31.37 -113.45
C ASP A 257 47.47 -32.38 -112.38
N HIS A 258 46.53 -33.09 -111.73
CA HIS A 258 46.82 -33.95 -110.59
C HIS A 258 47.61 -35.24 -110.91
N LYS A 259 47.59 -35.73 -112.15
CA LYS A 259 48.06 -37.11 -112.45
C LYS A 259 49.59 -37.26 -112.49
N ILE A 260 50.32 -36.26 -112.98
CA ILE A 260 51.77 -36.36 -113.21
C ILE A 260 52.59 -36.04 -111.95
N LEU A 261 52.01 -35.29 -111.01
CA LEU A 261 52.65 -35.02 -109.71
C LEU A 261 52.67 -36.28 -108.81
N ASN A 262 51.68 -37.17 -108.95
CA ASN A 262 51.36 -38.23 -107.99
C ASN A 262 52.43 -39.31 -107.75
N GLU A 263 53.31 -39.61 -108.71
CA GLU A 263 54.25 -40.73 -108.55
C GLU A 263 55.51 -40.36 -107.77
N LYS A 264 56.12 -39.19 -108.02
CA LYS A 264 57.23 -38.67 -107.19
C LYS A 264 56.78 -38.23 -105.80
N ILE A 265 55.49 -37.93 -105.67
CA ILE A 265 54.79 -37.70 -104.41
C ILE A 265 54.87 -38.96 -103.52
N LYS A 266 54.68 -40.16 -104.08
CA LYS A 266 54.40 -41.39 -103.34
C LYS A 266 55.50 -41.84 -102.36
N GLU A 267 56.74 -41.96 -102.82
CA GLU A 267 57.86 -42.42 -101.96
C GLU A 267 58.23 -41.38 -100.87
N ASN A 268 58.20 -40.09 -101.23
CA ASN A 268 58.45 -39.01 -100.28
C ASN A 268 57.30 -38.91 -99.26
N HIS A 269 56.07 -39.23 -99.65
CA HIS A 269 54.97 -39.38 -98.69
C HIS A 269 55.12 -40.60 -97.80
N GLU A 270 55.65 -41.74 -98.24
CA GLU A 270 55.77 -42.91 -97.36
C GLU A 270 56.74 -42.64 -96.20
N GLN A 271 57.91 -42.04 -96.45
CA GLN A 271 58.84 -41.64 -95.38
C GLN A 271 58.28 -40.49 -94.53
N ASN A 272 57.69 -39.46 -95.14
CA ASN A 272 57.08 -38.38 -94.37
C ASN A 272 55.87 -38.86 -93.57
N HIS A 273 55.08 -39.83 -94.05
CA HIS A 273 53.94 -40.40 -93.36
C HIS A 273 54.39 -41.22 -92.14
N LEU A 274 55.52 -41.93 -92.22
CA LEU A 274 56.09 -42.63 -91.07
C LEU A 274 56.57 -41.64 -89.99
N ASN A 275 57.27 -40.58 -90.38
CA ASN A 275 57.69 -39.51 -89.46
C ASN A 275 56.51 -38.69 -88.91
N LEU A 276 55.50 -38.39 -89.74
CA LEU A 276 54.27 -37.73 -89.32
C LEU A 276 53.45 -38.62 -88.40
N LYS A 277 53.40 -39.94 -88.62
CA LYS A 277 52.72 -40.87 -87.71
C LYS A 277 53.42 -40.90 -86.35
N MET A 278 54.75 -41.00 -86.31
CA MET A 278 55.54 -40.92 -85.08
C MET A 278 55.33 -39.59 -84.34
N ASN A 279 55.36 -38.47 -85.07
CA ASN A 279 55.11 -37.14 -84.50
C ASN A 279 53.65 -36.97 -84.04
N ASN A 280 52.67 -37.51 -84.77
CA ASN A 280 51.26 -37.50 -84.38
C ASN A 280 51.03 -38.33 -83.12
N GLU A 281 51.65 -39.50 -82.99
CA GLU A 281 51.58 -40.33 -81.78
C GLU A 281 52.22 -39.62 -80.57
N ILE A 282 53.34 -38.91 -80.77
CA ILE A 282 53.94 -38.05 -79.72
C ILE A 282 53.02 -36.85 -79.39
N LEU A 283 52.38 -36.23 -80.39
CA LEU A 283 51.43 -35.13 -80.20
C LEU A 283 50.15 -35.59 -79.50
N GLU A 284 49.60 -36.75 -79.85
CA GLU A 284 48.44 -37.38 -79.19
C GLU A 284 48.76 -37.74 -77.75
N ASN A 285 49.92 -38.33 -77.47
CA ASN A 285 50.36 -38.61 -76.10
C ASN A 285 50.56 -37.33 -75.28
N ASN A 286 51.18 -36.29 -75.84
CA ASN A 286 51.31 -34.99 -75.19
C ASN A 286 49.95 -34.30 -74.97
N LEU A 287 49.02 -34.42 -75.92
CA LEU A 287 47.69 -33.85 -75.83
C LEU A 287 46.83 -34.59 -74.78
N ASN A 288 46.95 -35.92 -74.69
CA ASN A 288 46.35 -36.73 -73.63
C ASN A 288 46.90 -36.36 -72.25
N MET A 289 48.23 -36.26 -72.09
CA MET A 289 48.86 -35.79 -70.84
C MET A 289 48.38 -34.39 -70.45
N ASN A 290 48.28 -33.46 -71.40
CA ASN A 290 47.72 -32.12 -71.16
C ASN A 290 46.24 -32.17 -70.76
N MET A 291 45.44 -33.06 -71.37
CA MET A 291 44.04 -33.26 -71.01
C MET A 291 43.88 -33.84 -69.60
N GLU A 292 44.72 -34.80 -69.19
CA GLU A 292 44.74 -35.31 -67.81
C GLU A 292 45.14 -34.22 -66.81
N HIS A 293 46.21 -33.45 -67.09
CA HIS A 293 46.59 -32.31 -66.26
C HIS A 293 45.48 -31.26 -66.13
N LEU A 294 44.75 -30.96 -67.21
CA LEU A 294 43.58 -30.06 -67.17
C LEU A 294 42.44 -30.64 -66.33
N GLN A 295 42.18 -31.96 -66.40
CA GLN A 295 41.19 -32.62 -65.55
C GLN A 295 41.57 -32.54 -64.07
N ASP A 296 42.83 -32.78 -63.71
CA ASP A 296 43.29 -32.70 -62.32
C ASP A 296 43.31 -31.27 -61.79
N ILE A 297 43.70 -30.28 -62.61
CA ILE A 297 43.55 -28.86 -62.26
C ILE A 297 42.08 -28.52 -62.00
N ASN A 298 41.15 -28.97 -62.84
CA ASN A 298 39.72 -28.77 -62.64
C ASN A 298 39.20 -29.46 -61.37
N ARG A 299 39.66 -30.68 -61.05
CA ARG A 299 39.34 -31.36 -59.78
C ARG A 299 39.81 -30.54 -58.57
N ILE A 300 41.04 -30.04 -58.60
CA ILE A 300 41.62 -29.20 -57.53
C ILE A 300 40.86 -27.88 -57.39
N ILE A 301 40.42 -27.27 -58.49
CA ILE A 301 39.60 -26.03 -58.46
C ILE A 301 38.22 -26.33 -57.86
N MET A 302 37.51 -27.36 -58.34
CA MET A 302 36.21 -27.77 -57.79
C MET A 302 36.29 -28.12 -56.30
N GLU A 303 37.36 -28.78 -55.86
CA GLU A 303 37.58 -29.08 -54.44
C GLU A 303 37.87 -27.82 -53.62
N LYS A 304 38.64 -26.86 -54.14
CA LYS A 304 38.83 -25.54 -53.51
C LYS A 304 37.52 -24.77 -53.39
N GLU A 305 36.69 -24.76 -54.43
CA GLU A 305 35.37 -24.12 -54.43
C GLU A 305 34.40 -24.78 -53.44
N LYS A 306 34.34 -26.11 -53.43
CA LYS A 306 33.56 -26.89 -52.45
C LYS A 306 34.02 -26.60 -51.01
N ASN A 307 35.33 -26.50 -50.78
CA ASN A 307 35.88 -26.14 -49.47
C ASN A 307 35.61 -24.68 -49.10
N LEU A 308 35.61 -23.74 -50.05
CA LEU A 308 35.21 -22.35 -49.85
C LEU A 308 33.71 -22.24 -49.52
N TYR A 309 32.86 -22.99 -50.23
CA TYR A 309 31.43 -23.06 -49.95
C TYR A 309 31.16 -23.65 -48.56
N ASN A 310 31.78 -24.78 -48.21
CA ASN A 310 31.68 -25.39 -46.89
C ASN A 310 32.12 -24.44 -45.77
N LYS A 311 33.22 -23.69 -45.97
CA LYS A 311 33.68 -22.66 -45.02
C LYS A 311 32.66 -21.52 -44.87
N LYS A 312 32.10 -21.01 -45.97
CA LYS A 312 31.05 -19.97 -45.95
C LYS A 312 29.77 -20.45 -45.26
N LEU A 313 29.33 -21.68 -45.54
CA LEU A 313 28.15 -22.28 -44.91
C LEU A 313 28.36 -22.48 -43.40
N LEU A 314 29.54 -22.96 -43.00
CA LEU A 314 29.90 -23.12 -41.59
C LEU A 314 29.99 -21.76 -40.88
N GLN A 315 30.52 -20.73 -41.56
CA GLN A 315 30.54 -19.35 -41.05
C GLN A 315 29.13 -18.80 -40.85
N GLN A 316 28.24 -18.92 -41.84
CA GLN A 316 26.83 -18.53 -41.72
C GLN A 316 26.11 -19.27 -40.58
N LYS A 317 26.38 -20.57 -40.41
CA LYS A 317 25.85 -21.35 -39.28
C LYS A 317 26.40 -20.87 -37.94
N ASN A 318 27.69 -20.52 -37.86
CA ASN A 318 28.27 -19.93 -36.65
C ASN A 318 27.72 -18.53 -36.35
N ASP A 319 27.53 -17.68 -37.35
CA ASP A 319 26.95 -16.34 -37.19
C ASP A 319 25.49 -16.42 -36.73
N HIS A 320 24.73 -17.40 -37.24
CA HIS A 320 23.37 -17.70 -36.77
C HIS A 320 23.39 -18.23 -35.32
N ASN A 321 24.25 -19.19 -35.00
CA ASN A 321 24.41 -19.72 -33.64
C ASN A 321 24.84 -18.62 -32.65
N LEU A 322 25.74 -17.71 -33.04
CA LEU A 322 26.16 -16.56 -32.23
C LEU A 322 24.98 -15.60 -31.98
N LYS A 323 24.15 -15.33 -32.98
CA LYS A 323 22.91 -14.55 -32.81
C LYS A 323 21.95 -15.23 -31.83
N MET A 324 21.74 -16.55 -31.94
CA MET A 324 20.89 -17.31 -31.00
C MET A 324 21.47 -17.33 -29.58
N ILE A 325 22.77 -17.57 -29.42
CA ILE A 325 23.46 -17.50 -28.12
C ILE A 325 23.30 -16.11 -27.49
N ASN A 326 23.43 -15.04 -28.27
CA ASN A 326 23.25 -13.68 -27.77
C ASN A 326 21.78 -13.37 -27.44
N PHE A 327 20.82 -13.89 -28.20
CA PHE A 327 19.40 -13.83 -27.87
C PHE A 327 19.09 -14.51 -26.52
N TYR A 328 19.51 -15.77 -26.35
CA TYR A 328 19.34 -16.49 -25.09
C TYR A 328 20.07 -15.83 -23.91
N LYS A 329 21.25 -15.24 -24.12
CA LYS A 329 21.95 -14.45 -23.08
C LYS A 329 21.13 -13.23 -22.64
N LEU A 330 20.51 -12.50 -23.60
CA LEU A 330 19.64 -11.36 -23.29
C LEU A 330 18.38 -11.81 -22.54
N GLU A 331 17.79 -12.94 -22.93
CA GLU A 331 16.62 -13.50 -22.26
C GLU A 331 16.92 -14.00 -20.84
N ILE A 332 18.04 -14.70 -20.64
CA ILE A 332 18.57 -15.07 -19.32
C ILE A 332 18.81 -13.83 -18.46
N ASN A 333 19.34 -12.74 -19.03
CA ASN A 333 19.55 -11.50 -18.28
C ASN A 333 18.22 -10.83 -17.88
N LYS A 334 17.21 -10.78 -18.76
CA LYS A 334 15.85 -10.32 -18.40
C LYS A 334 15.24 -11.15 -17.27
N LEU A 335 15.38 -12.48 -17.33
CA LEU A 335 14.89 -13.37 -16.28
C LEU A 335 15.64 -13.16 -14.95
N ARG A 336 16.96 -12.90 -15.00
CA ARG A 336 17.75 -12.53 -13.80
C ARG A 336 17.33 -11.18 -13.22
N GLU A 337 17.09 -10.17 -14.04
CA GLU A 337 16.58 -8.87 -13.60
C GLU A 337 15.19 -8.99 -12.97
N ALA A 338 14.29 -9.79 -13.56
CA ALA A 338 12.98 -10.10 -12.99
C ALA A 338 13.10 -10.85 -11.65
N LEU A 339 13.98 -11.85 -11.55
CA LEU A 339 14.23 -12.57 -10.30
C LEU A 339 14.78 -11.64 -9.21
N ILE A 340 15.70 -10.74 -9.56
CA ILE A 340 16.25 -9.74 -8.64
C ILE A 340 15.16 -8.75 -8.20
N SER A 341 14.29 -8.28 -9.09
CA SER A 341 13.20 -7.36 -8.73
C SER A 341 12.18 -8.01 -7.80
N VAL A 342 11.82 -9.28 -8.05
CA VAL A 342 10.97 -10.08 -7.15
C VAL A 342 11.65 -10.32 -5.80
N LYS A 343 12.95 -10.66 -5.78
CA LYS A 343 13.72 -10.87 -4.55
C LYS A 343 13.85 -9.59 -3.71
N THR A 344 14.08 -8.43 -4.34
CA THR A 344 14.12 -7.13 -3.62
C THR A 344 12.73 -6.71 -3.15
N TYR A 345 11.67 -6.98 -3.92
CA TYR A 345 10.28 -6.78 -3.48
C TYR A 345 9.98 -7.58 -2.20
N TYR A 346 10.25 -8.90 -2.17
CA TYR A 346 10.03 -9.73 -0.99
C TYR A 346 10.90 -9.31 0.20
N TYR A 347 12.16 -8.91 -0.02
CA TYR A 347 13.03 -8.39 1.04
C TYR A 347 12.47 -7.09 1.65
N ASN A 348 12.04 -6.14 0.81
CA ASN A 348 11.42 -4.89 1.24
C ASN A 348 10.08 -5.14 1.95
N TYR A 349 9.27 -6.08 1.46
CA TYR A 349 8.04 -6.52 2.13
C TYR A 349 8.32 -7.12 3.51
N LYS A 350 9.33 -7.99 3.64
CA LYS A 350 9.76 -8.57 4.92
C LYS A 350 10.24 -7.51 5.90
N ILE A 351 10.98 -6.49 5.44
CA ILE A 351 11.37 -5.34 6.28
C ILE A 351 10.15 -4.53 6.71
N LYS A 352 9.23 -4.20 5.79
CA LYS A 352 8.02 -3.44 6.09
C LYS A 352 7.12 -4.18 7.08
N SER A 353 6.90 -5.48 6.88
CA SER A 353 6.15 -6.33 7.80
C SER A 353 6.79 -6.37 9.19
N LYS A 354 8.13 -6.53 9.30
CA LYS A 354 8.84 -6.44 10.59
C LYS A 354 8.69 -5.07 11.27
N LYS A 355 8.77 -3.96 10.51
CA LYS A 355 8.55 -2.61 11.06
C LYS A 355 7.13 -2.47 11.61
N ASN A 356 6.11 -2.83 10.83
CA ASN A 356 4.71 -2.79 11.25
C ASN A 356 4.46 -3.65 12.51
N ILE A 357 5.03 -4.86 12.58
CA ILE A 357 4.91 -5.74 13.76
C ILE A 357 5.56 -5.09 14.98
N ASN A 358 6.78 -4.55 14.85
CA ASN A 358 7.46 -3.87 15.95
C ASN A 358 6.72 -2.60 16.41
N GLU A 359 6.16 -1.82 15.48
CA GLU A 359 5.31 -0.66 15.80
C GLU A 359 4.05 -1.07 16.57
N LEU A 360 3.40 -2.17 16.17
CA LEU A 360 2.23 -2.70 16.86
C LEU A 360 2.56 -3.26 18.25
N ILE A 361 3.71 -3.93 18.41
CA ILE A 361 4.21 -4.39 19.72
C ILE A 361 4.49 -3.19 20.63
N ASN A 362 5.18 -2.15 20.14
CA ASN A 362 5.47 -0.95 20.91
C ASN A 362 4.18 -0.20 21.33
N GLN A 363 3.17 -0.15 20.45
CA GLN A 363 1.86 0.41 20.79
C GLN A 363 1.14 -0.43 21.85
N TYR A 364 1.16 -1.77 21.72
CA TYR A 364 0.58 -2.68 22.70
C TYR A 364 1.25 -2.56 24.07
N GLU A 365 2.59 -2.49 24.13
CA GLU A 365 3.33 -2.30 25.38
C GLU A 365 3.04 -0.93 26.02
N ARG A 366 2.94 0.14 25.21
CA ARG A 366 2.54 1.47 25.69
C ARG A 366 1.13 1.46 26.28
N ILE A 367 0.16 0.84 25.61
CA ILE A 367 -1.23 0.72 26.07
C ILE A 367 -1.29 -0.13 27.35
N LYS A 368 -0.54 -1.24 27.40
CA LYS A 368 -0.42 -2.10 28.59
C LYS A 368 0.15 -1.34 29.79
N PHE A 369 1.18 -0.52 29.59
CA PHE A 369 1.75 0.34 30.63
C PHE A 369 0.74 1.39 31.10
N GLN A 370 0.09 2.11 30.17
CA GLN A 370 -0.97 3.08 30.48
C GLN A 370 -2.14 2.45 31.25
N PHE A 371 -2.52 1.21 30.92
CA PHE A 371 -3.55 0.46 31.64
C PHE A 371 -3.13 0.13 33.07
N ILE A 372 -1.88 -0.31 33.28
CA ILE A 372 -1.32 -0.58 34.62
C ILE A 372 -1.25 0.72 35.46
N GLU A 373 -0.83 1.84 34.85
CA GLU A 373 -0.84 3.14 35.53
C GLU A 373 -2.26 3.59 35.87
N LEU A 374 -3.22 3.44 34.96
CA LEU A 374 -4.62 3.77 35.19
C LEU A 374 -5.21 2.92 36.31
N GLN A 375 -4.90 1.62 36.37
CA GLN A 375 -5.32 0.74 37.46
C GLN A 375 -4.71 1.13 38.82
N LYS A 376 -3.41 1.48 38.86
CA LYS A 376 -2.76 2.02 40.06
C LYS A 376 -3.38 3.35 40.50
N ARG A 377 -3.66 4.24 39.55
CA ARG A 377 -4.27 5.55 39.78
C ARG A 377 -5.72 5.42 40.25
N GLN A 378 -6.50 4.50 39.70
CA GLN A 378 -7.84 4.15 40.18
C GLN A 378 -7.78 3.70 41.65
N LYS A 379 -6.94 2.72 41.98
CA LYS A 379 -6.80 2.23 43.37
C LYS A 379 -6.37 3.34 44.35
N SER A 380 -5.45 4.22 43.92
CA SER A 380 -5.05 5.39 44.70
C SER A 380 -6.19 6.39 44.90
N TYR A 381 -6.98 6.65 43.86
CA TYR A 381 -8.17 7.50 43.97
C TYR A 381 -9.23 6.87 44.88
N GLU A 382 -9.57 5.60 44.73
CA GLU A 382 -10.52 4.89 45.60
C GLU A 382 -10.11 5.00 47.08
N GLN A 383 -8.83 4.76 47.40
CA GLN A 383 -8.30 4.94 48.75
C GLN A 383 -8.35 6.40 49.24
N ASN A 384 -8.07 7.37 48.38
CA ASN A 384 -8.11 8.80 48.75
C ASN A 384 -9.55 9.27 48.95
N PHE A 385 -10.49 8.87 48.08
CA PHE A 385 -11.92 9.12 48.24
C PHE A 385 -12.46 8.47 49.51
N GLN A 386 -12.14 7.20 49.80
CA GLN A 386 -12.51 6.55 51.06
C GLN A 386 -11.97 7.31 52.28
N LYS A 387 -10.69 7.71 52.29
CA LYS A 387 -10.08 8.49 53.38
C LYS A 387 -10.73 9.87 53.57
N LYS A 388 -11.02 10.58 52.47
CA LYS A 388 -11.73 11.87 52.52
C LYS A 388 -13.17 11.70 53.01
N TYR A 389 -13.85 10.65 52.54
CA TYR A 389 -15.22 10.35 52.92
C TYR A 389 -15.35 10.04 54.40
N VAL A 390 -14.53 9.12 54.92
CA VAL A 390 -14.51 8.78 56.37
C VAL A 390 -14.23 10.02 57.21
N LYS A 391 -13.25 10.85 56.84
CA LYS A 391 -12.98 12.12 57.56
C LYS A 391 -14.15 13.09 57.54
N ALA A 392 -14.85 13.24 56.42
CA ALA A 392 -16.02 14.11 56.33
C ALA A 392 -17.20 13.57 57.14
N TRP A 393 -17.43 12.25 57.08
CA TRP A 393 -18.43 11.55 57.87
C TRP A 393 -18.16 11.68 59.38
N ASP A 394 -16.93 11.41 59.83
CA ASP A 394 -16.55 11.53 61.24
C ASP A 394 -16.69 12.96 61.74
N LEU A 395 -16.35 13.97 60.92
CA LEU A 395 -16.53 15.38 61.27
C LEU A 395 -18.02 15.71 61.45
N GLN A 396 -18.86 15.35 60.48
CA GLN A 396 -20.30 15.61 60.54
C GLN A 396 -21.00 14.80 61.66
N LYS A 397 -20.57 13.56 61.91
CA LYS A 397 -20.99 12.74 63.05
C LYS A 397 -20.64 13.38 64.39
N ASN A 398 -19.41 13.91 64.51
CA ASN A 398 -18.96 14.61 65.72
C ASN A 398 -19.68 15.94 65.95
N GLU A 399 -20.01 16.69 64.89
CA GLU A 399 -20.85 17.89 64.99
C GLU A 399 -22.27 17.54 65.42
N ALA A 400 -22.91 16.56 64.76
CA ALA A 400 -24.24 16.09 65.14
C ALA A 400 -24.28 15.61 66.61
N ASN A 401 -23.31 14.80 67.05
CA ASN A 401 -23.19 14.36 68.44
C ASN A 401 -23.09 15.54 69.43
N LYS A 402 -22.30 16.58 69.14
CA LYS A 402 -22.24 17.79 69.97
C LYS A 402 -23.58 18.53 70.04
N HIS A 403 -24.36 18.55 68.96
CA HIS A 403 -25.70 19.14 68.96
C HIS A 403 -26.69 18.30 69.77
N ILE A 404 -26.64 16.97 69.66
CA ILE A 404 -27.45 16.04 70.47
C ILE A 404 -27.12 16.21 71.96
N GLU A 405 -25.84 16.26 72.34
CA GLU A 405 -25.45 16.44 73.74
C GLU A 405 -25.97 17.76 74.32
N LYS A 406 -25.87 18.86 73.56
CA LYS A 406 -26.47 20.15 73.95
C LYS A 406 -27.99 20.06 74.09
N LEU A 407 -28.66 19.38 73.17
CA LEU A 407 -30.11 19.20 73.16
C LEU A 407 -30.59 18.31 74.32
N ILE A 408 -29.91 17.20 74.61
CA ILE A 408 -30.21 16.35 75.77
C ILE A 408 -29.97 17.11 77.08
N ASN A 409 -28.88 17.88 77.19
CA ASN A 409 -28.62 18.70 78.37
C ASN A 409 -29.67 19.81 78.54
N ALA A 410 -30.11 20.46 77.45
CA ALA A 410 -31.19 21.44 77.48
C ALA A 410 -32.53 20.81 77.91
N ASN A 411 -32.84 19.62 77.39
CA ASN A 411 -34.04 18.87 77.77
C ASN A 411 -34.00 18.47 79.25
N GLN A 412 -32.86 18.00 79.74
CA GLN A 412 -32.66 17.69 81.16
C GLN A 412 -32.94 18.92 82.03
N ILE A 413 -32.34 20.08 81.70
CA ILE A 413 -32.57 21.35 82.40
C ILE A 413 -34.06 21.74 82.38
N ILE A 414 -34.74 21.60 81.24
CA ILE A 414 -36.17 21.91 81.13
C ILE A 414 -37.02 20.96 82.00
N HIS A 415 -36.78 19.65 81.95
CA HIS A 415 -37.55 18.70 82.73
C HIS A 415 -37.32 18.83 84.25
N GLU A 416 -36.08 19.03 84.67
CA GLU A 416 -35.71 19.17 86.08
C GLU A 416 -36.12 20.53 86.66
N GLN A 417 -35.85 21.65 85.99
CA GLN A 417 -36.06 23.00 86.57
C GLN A 417 -37.47 23.55 86.35
N ILE A 418 -38.10 23.27 85.20
CA ILE A 418 -39.38 23.87 84.81
C ILE A 418 -40.53 22.91 85.13
N PHE A 419 -40.41 21.65 84.71
CA PHE A 419 -41.47 20.66 84.93
C PHE A 419 -41.37 19.94 86.28
N LEU A 420 -40.25 20.11 87.00
CA LEU A 420 -39.97 19.47 88.30
C LEU A 420 -40.21 17.94 88.27
N LYS A 421 -39.85 17.30 87.15
CA LYS A 421 -39.98 15.86 86.91
C LYS A 421 -38.62 15.24 86.68
N GLU A 422 -38.47 13.99 87.10
CA GLU A 422 -37.26 13.21 86.83
C GLU A 422 -37.03 13.07 85.32
N PHE A 423 -35.83 13.42 84.86
CA PHE A 423 -35.44 13.26 83.47
C PHE A 423 -34.80 11.88 83.26
N HIS A 424 -35.56 10.95 82.68
CA HIS A 424 -34.99 9.67 82.25
C HIS A 424 -34.16 9.87 80.98
N LYS A 425 -32.84 9.91 81.14
CA LYS A 425 -31.88 10.03 80.03
C LYS A 425 -31.97 8.79 79.13
N THR A 426 -32.64 8.93 77.99
CA THR A 426 -32.67 7.91 76.94
C THR A 426 -31.24 7.53 76.55
N SER A 427 -30.91 6.23 76.56
CA SER A 427 -29.53 5.77 76.32
C SER A 427 -29.20 5.78 74.82
N TYR A 428 -29.03 6.99 74.27
CA TYR A 428 -28.69 7.24 72.87
C TYR A 428 -27.38 6.58 72.42
N LYS A 429 -26.49 6.20 73.35
CA LYS A 429 -25.23 5.50 73.03
C LYS A 429 -25.46 4.13 72.41
N HIS A 430 -26.34 3.31 72.98
CA HIS A 430 -26.61 1.96 72.45
C HIS A 430 -27.26 2.00 71.05
N LEU A 431 -28.13 2.99 70.80
CA LEU A 431 -28.73 3.24 69.47
C LEU A 431 -27.73 3.73 68.39
N ILE A 432 -26.50 4.10 68.80
CA ILE A 432 -25.44 4.64 67.92
C ILE A 432 -24.28 3.64 67.74
N GLU A 433 -24.05 2.73 68.70
CA GLU A 433 -22.91 1.81 68.74
C GLU A 433 -23.13 0.51 67.95
N GLU A 434 -24.36 -0.01 67.83
CA GLU A 434 -24.61 -1.30 67.13
C GLU A 434 -24.25 -1.27 65.63
N ASN A 435 -24.21 -0.09 65.02
CA ASN A 435 -23.93 0.07 63.59
C ASN A 435 -22.44 0.11 63.21
N SER A 436 -21.48 0.11 64.15
CA SER A 436 -20.04 0.16 63.80
C SER A 436 -19.39 -1.19 63.49
N ASN A 437 -19.96 -2.29 63.98
CA ASN A 437 -19.23 -3.57 64.08
C ASN A 437 -19.42 -4.53 62.89
N ILE A 438 -20.35 -4.26 61.98
CA ILE A 438 -20.70 -5.16 60.87
C ILE A 438 -19.73 -5.04 59.67
N VAL A 439 -18.93 -3.97 59.61
CA VAL A 439 -17.96 -3.73 58.51
C VAL A 439 -16.89 -4.83 58.39
N SER A 440 -16.64 -5.59 59.46
CA SER A 440 -15.58 -6.60 59.52
C SER A 440 -15.97 -7.99 58.99
N ALA A 441 -17.27 -8.29 58.82
CA ALA A 441 -17.76 -9.65 58.55
C ALA A 441 -17.84 -10.02 57.06
N ALA A 442 -17.84 -9.04 56.15
CA ALA A 442 -18.11 -9.26 54.71
C ALA A 442 -16.86 -9.56 53.85
N VAL A 443 -15.78 -10.08 54.45
CA VAL A 443 -14.49 -10.36 53.78
C VAL A 443 -14.07 -11.85 53.90
N GLN A 444 -14.87 -12.66 54.58
CA GLN A 444 -14.75 -14.12 54.54
C GLN A 444 -15.89 -14.66 53.67
N ASP A 445 -15.50 -15.47 52.68
CA ASP A 445 -16.28 -16.32 51.76
C ASP A 445 -15.97 -16.09 50.26
N ASP A 446 -14.67 -16.12 49.92
CA ASP A 446 -14.20 -16.63 48.63
C ASP A 446 -13.80 -18.11 48.83
N GLU A 447 -14.76 -18.98 49.21
CA GLU A 447 -14.54 -20.43 49.15
C GLU A 447 -14.40 -20.89 47.70
N GLU A 448 -13.49 -21.85 47.48
CA GLU A 448 -13.15 -22.34 46.16
C GLU A 448 -14.32 -23.03 45.48
N LEU A 449 -14.96 -22.35 44.52
CA LEU A 449 -15.75 -23.00 43.48
C LEU A 449 -14.82 -23.87 42.62
N LYS A 450 -14.56 -25.10 43.08
CA LYS A 450 -14.00 -26.19 42.30
C LYS A 450 -14.98 -26.52 41.19
N THR A 451 -14.78 -25.89 40.05
CA THR A 451 -15.36 -26.38 38.80
C THR A 451 -14.62 -27.66 38.43
N ASP A 452 -15.22 -28.80 38.77
CA ASP A 452 -14.81 -30.12 38.29
C ASP A 452 -15.01 -30.20 36.77
N ILE A 453 -14.09 -29.57 36.04
CA ILE A 453 -13.94 -29.79 34.61
C ILE A 453 -13.32 -31.18 34.48
N ASN A 454 -14.13 -32.12 34.01
CA ASN A 454 -13.75 -33.51 33.84
C ASN A 454 -12.79 -33.63 32.62
N ILE A 455 -11.54 -33.22 32.82
CA ILE A 455 -10.47 -33.31 31.83
C ILE A 455 -10.18 -34.80 31.61
N LYS A 456 -10.59 -35.31 30.44
CA LYS A 456 -10.24 -36.66 29.99
C LYS A 456 -8.71 -36.73 29.84
N GLN A 457 -8.05 -37.41 30.77
CA GLN A 457 -6.60 -37.59 30.73
C GLN A 457 -6.22 -38.39 29.47
N VAL A 458 -5.40 -37.78 28.60
CA VAL A 458 -4.81 -38.47 27.46
C VAL A 458 -3.67 -39.36 27.95
N THR A 459 -3.56 -40.59 27.43
CA THR A 459 -2.47 -41.48 27.83
C THR A 459 -1.13 -41.05 27.22
N ALA A 460 -0.04 -41.24 27.97
CA ALA A 460 1.30 -40.85 27.51
C ALA A 460 1.72 -41.51 26.17
N HIS A 461 1.18 -42.70 25.87
CA HIS A 461 1.43 -43.40 24.62
C HIS A 461 0.75 -42.73 23.41
N GLN A 462 -0.49 -42.24 23.58
CA GLN A 462 -1.21 -41.46 22.56
C GLN A 462 -0.46 -40.17 22.20
N ILE A 463 0.09 -39.50 23.22
CA ILE A 463 0.98 -38.34 23.05
C ILE A 463 2.23 -38.70 22.24
N GLU A 464 2.83 -39.87 22.46
CA GLU A 464 4.03 -40.30 21.74
C GLU A 464 3.75 -40.70 20.28
N GLN A 465 2.59 -41.29 20.00
CA GLN A 465 2.15 -41.58 18.62
C GLN A 465 1.93 -40.28 17.83
N VAL A 466 1.21 -39.29 18.37
CA VAL A 466 1.02 -37.98 17.71
C VAL A 466 2.35 -37.25 17.50
N LYS A 467 3.31 -37.36 18.43
CA LYS A 467 4.67 -36.84 18.23
C LYS A 467 5.39 -37.48 17.04
N LYS A 468 5.19 -38.79 16.78
CA LYS A 468 5.74 -39.48 15.60
C LYS A 468 5.05 -39.06 14.30
N LEU A 469 3.73 -38.91 14.31
CA LEU A 469 2.95 -38.42 13.15
C LEU A 469 3.38 -36.99 12.75
N LEU A 470 3.52 -36.08 13.71
CA LEU A 470 4.02 -34.72 13.47
C LEU A 470 5.46 -34.70 12.92
N LEU A 471 6.30 -35.66 13.32
CA LEU A 471 7.65 -35.82 12.77
C LEU A 471 7.66 -36.41 11.35
N GLN A 472 6.62 -37.11 10.92
CA GLN A 472 6.51 -37.63 9.55
C GLN A 472 5.98 -36.52 8.62
N GLU A 473 4.81 -35.96 8.94
CA GLU A 473 4.09 -35.04 8.05
C GLU A 473 4.65 -33.61 8.07
N CYS A 474 5.14 -33.11 9.22
CA CYS A 474 5.62 -31.71 9.31
C CYS A 474 7.11 -31.53 8.97
N ASN A 475 7.78 -32.53 8.37
CA ASN A 475 9.19 -32.40 7.95
C ASN A 475 9.42 -31.24 6.96
N PHE A 476 8.43 -30.90 6.12
CA PHE A 476 8.53 -29.77 5.19
C PHE A 476 8.66 -28.40 5.87
N LEU A 477 8.40 -28.29 7.18
CA LEU A 477 8.59 -27.04 7.93
C LEU A 477 10.07 -26.79 8.30
N PHE A 478 11.00 -27.67 7.92
CA PHE A 478 12.40 -27.58 8.34
C PHE A 478 13.43 -27.90 7.23
N ASP A 479 14.00 -26.86 6.62
CA ASP A 479 15.09 -26.93 5.63
C ASP A 479 16.47 -27.21 6.27
N GLY A 480 16.63 -28.32 7.01
CA GLY A 480 17.93 -28.64 7.62
C GLY A 480 18.09 -30.04 8.20
N ASP A 481 19.18 -30.69 7.80
CA ASP A 481 19.64 -31.96 8.37
C ASP A 481 20.18 -31.74 9.80
N LEU A 482 19.26 -31.87 10.77
CA LEU A 482 19.59 -32.05 12.17
C LEU A 482 19.38 -33.51 12.55
N ASP A 483 20.42 -34.16 13.08
CA ASP A 483 20.35 -35.58 13.45
C ASP A 483 19.39 -35.84 14.63
N ASP A 484 19.21 -34.85 15.51
CA ASP A 484 18.36 -34.97 16.69
C ASP A 484 16.86 -34.79 16.38
N GLN A 485 16.14 -35.92 16.35
CA GLN A 485 14.67 -35.97 16.22
C GLN A 485 13.94 -35.13 17.30
N GLN A 486 14.51 -35.03 18.50
CA GLN A 486 13.92 -34.22 19.59
C GLN A 486 14.03 -32.71 19.34
N GLU A 487 15.09 -32.24 18.67
CA GLU A 487 15.20 -30.84 18.26
C GLU A 487 14.23 -30.50 17.13
N LYS A 488 14.12 -31.40 16.14
CA LYS A 488 13.12 -31.31 15.06
C LYS A 488 11.71 -31.19 15.64
N LEU A 489 11.33 -32.08 16.56
CA LEU A 489 10.04 -32.04 17.25
C LEU A 489 9.82 -30.73 18.02
N LYS A 490 10.80 -30.25 18.80
CA LYS A 490 10.68 -28.97 19.52
C LYS A 490 10.48 -27.78 18.59
N LYS A 491 11.10 -27.79 17.41
CA LYS A 491 10.93 -26.74 16.39
C LYS A 491 9.57 -26.84 15.71
N ILE A 492 9.12 -28.05 15.34
CA ILE A 492 7.78 -28.32 14.79
C ILE A 492 6.69 -27.88 15.76
N LEU A 493 6.73 -28.31 17.03
CA LEU A 493 5.75 -27.89 18.06
C LEU A 493 5.73 -26.37 18.25
N LYS A 494 6.90 -25.71 18.21
CA LYS A 494 7.02 -24.25 18.26
C LYS A 494 6.41 -23.55 17.04
N TYR A 495 6.52 -24.16 15.84
CA TYR A 495 5.87 -23.64 14.63
C TYR A 495 4.35 -23.86 14.62
N ILE A 496 3.87 -24.98 15.20
CA ILE A 496 2.45 -25.26 15.43
C ILE A 496 1.89 -24.44 16.62
N GLY A 497 2.75 -23.83 17.43
CA GLY A 497 2.36 -23.01 18.58
C GLY A 497 1.85 -23.80 19.79
N VAL A 498 2.23 -25.08 19.90
CA VAL A 498 2.05 -25.94 21.09
C VAL A 498 3.17 -25.63 22.06
N ASN A 499 2.87 -24.92 23.15
CA ASN A 499 3.88 -24.47 24.12
C ASN A 499 3.64 -25.02 25.54
N THR A 500 2.42 -25.42 25.89
CA THR A 500 2.09 -26.05 27.18
C THR A 500 1.81 -27.55 27.04
N GLN A 501 1.80 -28.26 28.17
CA GLN A 501 1.35 -29.65 28.22
C GLN A 501 -0.14 -29.75 27.86
N ASP A 502 -0.97 -28.82 28.34
CA ASP A 502 -2.39 -28.71 28.03
C ASP A 502 -2.65 -28.51 26.52
N ASP A 503 -1.82 -27.73 25.83
CA ASP A 503 -1.88 -27.55 24.36
C ASP A 503 -1.65 -28.89 23.63
N LEU A 504 -0.74 -29.72 24.15
CA LEU A 504 -0.37 -31.02 23.59
C LEU A 504 -1.49 -32.03 23.84
N GLU A 505 -2.10 -32.00 25.02
CA GLU A 505 -3.27 -32.82 25.39
C GLU A 505 -4.49 -32.47 24.54
N LEU A 506 -4.76 -31.18 24.31
CA LEU A 506 -5.82 -30.72 23.40
C LEU A 506 -5.57 -31.18 21.95
N LEU A 507 -4.34 -31.03 21.45
CA LEU A 507 -3.97 -31.49 20.11
C LEU A 507 -4.16 -33.01 19.98
N THR A 508 -3.71 -33.79 20.97
CA THR A 508 -3.93 -35.25 20.96
C THR A 508 -5.39 -35.63 21.08
N GLN A 509 -6.19 -34.94 21.90
CA GLN A 509 -7.62 -35.19 21.98
C GLN A 509 -8.30 -35.01 20.62
N LEU A 510 -7.82 -34.06 19.80
CA LEU A 510 -8.31 -33.85 18.43
C LEU A 510 -7.92 -34.94 17.43
N PHE A 511 -6.82 -35.68 17.65
CA PHE A 511 -6.46 -36.87 16.86
C PHE A 511 -7.28 -38.12 17.21
N TYR A 512 -7.83 -38.24 18.42
CA TYR A 512 -8.57 -39.43 18.89
C TYR A 512 -10.08 -39.22 19.05
N ILE A 513 -10.68 -38.28 18.32
CA ILE A 513 -12.10 -37.92 18.49
C ILE A 513 -13.09 -38.78 17.67
N GLU A 514 -12.63 -39.60 16.71
CA GLU A 514 -13.51 -40.24 15.72
C GLU A 514 -14.06 -41.64 16.12
N ASP A 515 -13.43 -42.37 17.04
CA ASP A 515 -13.81 -43.76 17.39
C ASP A 515 -15.00 -43.88 18.39
N LYS A 516 -16.05 -43.03 18.31
CA LYS A 516 -17.16 -43.03 19.29
C LYS A 516 -18.59 -42.89 18.73
N GLN A 517 -18.83 -43.12 17.44
CA GLN A 517 -20.21 -43.09 16.90
C GLN A 517 -20.69 -44.36 16.19
N GLU A 518 -19.85 -45.38 16.00
CA GLU A 518 -20.28 -46.68 15.45
C GLU A 518 -19.63 -47.84 16.22
N ASN A 519 -20.20 -48.22 17.38
CA ASN A 519 -20.06 -49.53 18.04
C ASN A 519 -20.86 -49.57 19.36
N ASP A 520 -22.18 -49.32 19.28
CA ASP A 520 -23.12 -49.99 20.18
C ASP A 520 -23.62 -51.26 19.46
N ASP A 521 -23.88 -52.32 20.22
CA ASP A 521 -24.33 -53.64 19.75
C ASP A 521 -23.34 -54.49 18.92
N THR A 522 -22.36 -55.14 19.57
CA THR A 522 -22.47 -56.59 19.91
C THR A 522 -21.25 -57.23 20.58
N HIS A 523 -21.54 -58.08 21.56
CA HIS A 523 -20.78 -59.21 22.12
C HIS A 523 -19.38 -59.04 22.78
N GLN A 524 -19.34 -59.54 24.02
CA GLN A 524 -18.16 -59.85 24.82
C GLN A 524 -17.36 -61.03 24.26
N ASN A 525 -16.09 -61.13 24.69
CA ASN A 525 -15.11 -62.20 24.46
C ASN A 525 -14.45 -62.14 23.06
N ASN A 526 -13.19 -61.74 22.93
CA ASN A 526 -12.05 -62.43 23.54
C ASN A 526 -10.87 -61.49 23.88
N LYS A 527 -9.98 -61.96 24.75
CA LYS A 527 -8.60 -61.47 24.83
C LYS A 527 -7.80 -62.14 23.72
N GLU A 528 -7.21 -61.37 22.83
CA GLU A 528 -5.82 -61.57 22.39
C GLU A 528 -5.34 -60.38 21.57
N ASN A 529 -4.02 -60.27 21.46
CA ASN A 529 -3.31 -59.10 20.95
C ASN A 529 -3.61 -58.84 19.46
N GLU A 530 -4.56 -57.96 19.17
CA GLU A 530 -4.62 -57.27 17.89
C GLU A 530 -4.17 -55.81 18.10
N GLU A 531 -3.09 -55.45 17.41
CA GLU A 531 -2.65 -54.07 17.29
C GLU A 531 -3.80 -53.26 16.70
N ILE A 532 -4.26 -52.22 17.40
CA ILE A 532 -5.20 -51.24 16.84
C ILE A 532 -4.43 -50.44 15.79
N SER A 533 -4.31 -51.04 14.61
CA SER A 533 -3.78 -50.45 13.39
C SER A 533 -4.83 -49.47 12.89
N LEU A 534 -4.88 -48.30 13.53
CA LEU A 534 -5.65 -47.16 13.07
C LEU A 534 -5.24 -46.86 11.63
N SER A 535 -6.22 -46.93 10.72
CA SER A 535 -6.00 -46.71 9.30
C SER A 535 -5.46 -45.31 9.07
N TYR A 536 -4.17 -45.23 8.71
CA TYR A 536 -3.42 -43.98 8.61
C TYR A 536 -3.94 -43.11 7.46
N ASN A 537 -4.57 -41.99 7.79
CA ASN A 537 -4.79 -40.90 6.84
C ASN A 537 -3.81 -39.75 7.13
N SER A 538 -2.62 -39.80 6.50
CA SER A 538 -1.65 -38.70 6.54
C SER A 538 -2.27 -37.36 6.11
N GLU A 539 -3.18 -37.40 5.13
CA GLU A 539 -3.85 -36.24 4.53
C GLU A 539 -4.60 -35.36 5.55
N TYR A 540 -5.24 -35.93 6.57
CA TYR A 540 -6.02 -35.14 7.55
C TYR A 540 -5.17 -34.54 8.68
N THR A 541 -3.88 -34.85 8.77
CA THR A 541 -2.99 -34.34 9.84
C THR A 541 -2.94 -32.80 9.87
N LEU A 542 -2.94 -32.16 8.69
CA LEU A 542 -2.96 -30.70 8.57
C LEU A 542 -4.33 -30.09 8.92
N ASP A 543 -5.43 -30.78 8.60
CA ASP A 543 -6.79 -30.35 8.94
C ASP A 543 -7.04 -30.45 10.46
N ILE A 544 -6.51 -31.48 11.12
CA ILE A 544 -6.53 -31.63 12.58
C ILE A 544 -5.71 -30.51 13.25
N ILE A 545 -4.54 -30.15 12.70
CA ILE A 545 -3.77 -28.98 13.16
C ILE A 545 -4.55 -27.68 12.95
N PHE A 546 -5.26 -27.52 11.82
CA PHE A 546 -6.10 -26.34 11.56
C PHE A 546 -7.29 -26.26 12.54
N LYS A 547 -7.92 -27.39 12.85
CA LYS A 547 -8.98 -27.52 13.86
C LYS A 547 -8.46 -27.15 15.26
N TYR A 548 -7.24 -27.59 15.62
CA TYR A 548 -6.56 -27.18 16.85
C TYR A 548 -6.35 -25.67 16.94
N TYR A 549 -5.95 -24.99 15.85
CA TYR A 549 -5.86 -23.52 15.85
C TYR A 549 -7.21 -22.85 16.13
N GLN A 550 -8.31 -23.32 15.51
CA GLN A 550 -9.65 -22.80 15.77
C GLN A 550 -10.11 -23.03 17.22
N GLU A 551 -9.78 -24.19 17.78
CA GLU A 551 -10.10 -24.52 19.18
C GLU A 551 -9.31 -23.65 20.16
N LYS A 552 -8.03 -23.39 19.86
CA LYS A 552 -7.17 -22.47 20.62
C LYS A 552 -7.65 -21.02 20.55
N GLU A 553 -8.19 -20.57 19.42
CA GLU A 553 -8.83 -19.26 19.32
C GLU A 553 -10.08 -19.19 20.21
N LYS A 554 -10.95 -20.21 20.18
CA LYS A 554 -12.13 -20.30 21.06
C LYS A 554 -11.72 -20.27 22.54
N GLU A 555 -10.71 -21.03 22.94
CA GLU A 555 -10.23 -21.08 24.33
C GLU A 555 -9.70 -19.71 24.78
N ASN A 556 -8.95 -19.01 23.93
CA ASN A 556 -8.49 -17.64 24.20
C ASN A 556 -9.67 -16.66 24.35
N VAL A 557 -10.71 -16.76 23.51
CA VAL A 557 -11.94 -15.97 23.66
C VAL A 557 -12.64 -16.29 24.99
N CYS A 558 -12.74 -17.56 25.38
CA CYS A 558 -13.29 -17.97 26.68
C CYS A 558 -12.48 -17.41 27.87
N ARG A 559 -11.14 -17.45 27.80
CA ARG A 559 -10.26 -16.83 28.82
C ARG A 559 -10.50 -15.31 28.93
N ILE A 560 -10.71 -14.63 27.81
CA ILE A 560 -11.03 -13.19 27.78
C ILE A 560 -12.40 -12.91 28.39
N THR A 561 -13.44 -13.67 28.05
CA THR A 561 -14.80 -13.48 28.60
C THR A 561 -14.86 -13.78 30.09
N ALA A 562 -14.17 -14.83 30.56
CA ALA A 562 -14.04 -15.15 31.99
C ALA A 562 -13.37 -14.01 32.78
N ASN A 563 -12.28 -13.43 32.25
CA ASN A 563 -11.61 -12.29 32.88
C ASN A 563 -12.49 -11.02 32.90
N LYS A 564 -13.26 -10.78 31.83
CA LYS A 564 -14.26 -9.70 31.79
C LYS A 564 -15.36 -9.89 32.84
N GLN A 565 -15.81 -11.13 33.04
CA GLN A 565 -16.80 -11.46 34.07
C GLN A 565 -16.24 -11.31 35.49
N LYS A 566 -15.00 -11.73 35.76
CA LYS A 566 -14.30 -11.49 37.04
C LYS A 566 -14.23 -9.98 37.37
N TYR A 567 -13.95 -9.13 36.38
CA TYR A 567 -13.96 -7.66 36.58
C TYR A 567 -15.37 -7.12 36.87
N LYS A 568 -16.39 -7.58 36.13
CA LYS A 568 -17.80 -7.21 36.36
C LYS A 568 -18.26 -7.59 37.78
N ASN A 569 -17.89 -8.78 38.26
CA ASN A 569 -18.21 -9.24 39.60
C ASN A 569 -17.58 -8.34 40.68
N ARG A 570 -16.29 -7.97 40.53
CA ARG A 570 -15.62 -7.03 41.45
C ARG A 570 -16.31 -5.66 41.51
N LEU A 571 -16.77 -5.15 40.37
CA LEU A 571 -17.53 -3.88 40.30
C LEU A 571 -18.91 -4.00 40.98
N ASN A 572 -19.59 -5.15 40.82
CA ASN A 572 -20.86 -5.39 41.52
C ASN A 572 -20.68 -5.46 43.04
N VAL A 573 -19.60 -6.09 43.54
CA VAL A 573 -19.28 -6.14 44.97
C VAL A 573 -19.02 -4.73 45.52
N SER A 574 -18.23 -3.89 44.83
CA SER A 574 -17.98 -2.52 45.30
C SER A 574 -19.23 -1.64 45.26
N LEU A 575 -20.12 -1.83 44.28
CA LEU A 575 -21.44 -1.17 44.25
C LEU A 575 -22.35 -1.63 45.40
N LYS A 576 -22.36 -2.93 45.73
CA LYS A 576 -23.14 -3.47 46.87
C LYS A 576 -22.69 -2.83 48.18
N LEU A 577 -21.38 -2.75 48.45
CA LEU A 577 -20.81 -2.10 49.63
C LEU A 577 -21.19 -0.62 49.74
N ILE A 578 -21.30 0.10 48.62
CA ILE A 578 -21.73 1.51 48.60
C ILE A 578 -23.23 1.64 48.92
N LEU A 579 -24.07 0.75 48.40
CA LEU A 579 -25.50 0.73 48.69
C LEU A 579 -25.78 0.38 50.16
N GLU A 580 -25.07 -0.61 50.69
CA GLU A 580 -25.20 -1.08 52.06
C GLU A 580 -24.76 0.00 53.07
N ARG A 581 -23.65 0.71 52.79
CA ARG A 581 -23.23 1.88 53.57
C ARG A 581 -24.29 3.00 53.55
N LYS A 582 -24.83 3.33 52.37
CA LYS A 582 -25.91 4.35 52.25
C LYS A 582 -27.18 3.97 53.03
N LYS A 583 -27.44 2.68 53.23
CA LYS A 583 -28.55 2.21 54.08
C LYS A 583 -28.24 2.48 55.56
N GLN A 584 -27.05 2.09 56.04
CA GLN A 584 -26.58 2.35 57.41
C GLN A 584 -26.56 3.85 57.75
N GLU A 585 -26.13 4.70 56.81
CA GLU A 585 -26.12 6.16 56.98
C GLU A 585 -27.54 6.73 57.12
N LYS A 586 -28.50 6.24 56.33
CA LYS A 586 -29.91 6.62 56.47
C LYS A 586 -30.49 6.19 57.81
N GLU A 587 -30.22 4.96 58.24
CA GLU A 587 -30.66 4.44 59.54
C GLU A 587 -30.05 5.23 60.70
N TYR A 588 -28.77 5.61 60.62
CA TYR A 588 -28.13 6.50 61.59
C TYR A 588 -28.84 7.86 61.69
N TRP A 589 -29.07 8.55 60.57
CA TRP A 589 -29.77 9.85 60.59
C TRP A 589 -31.23 9.74 61.03
N HIS A 590 -31.91 8.65 60.67
CA HIS A 590 -33.28 8.38 61.10
C HIS A 590 -33.36 8.20 62.62
N ASN A 591 -32.51 7.34 63.20
CA ASN A 591 -32.43 7.12 64.65
C ASN A 591 -32.10 8.43 65.39
N LEU A 592 -31.21 9.25 64.80
CA LEU A 592 -30.77 10.53 65.36
C LEU A 592 -31.89 11.58 65.42
N ALA A 593 -32.77 11.62 64.41
CA ALA A 593 -33.95 12.48 64.43
C ALA A 593 -34.97 12.05 65.49
N HIS A 594 -35.14 10.73 65.71
CA HIS A 594 -36.10 10.17 66.66
C HIS A 594 -35.63 10.18 68.13
N ILE A 595 -34.46 10.77 68.45
CA ILE A 595 -33.99 10.95 69.84
C ILE A 595 -34.98 11.81 70.65
N THR A 596 -35.68 12.73 69.99
CA THR A 596 -36.77 13.53 70.55
C THR A 596 -38.09 13.14 69.89
N PRO A 597 -39.06 12.56 70.61
CA PRO A 597 -40.41 12.36 70.11
C PRO A 597 -41.06 13.69 69.71
N ASP A 598 -41.89 13.69 68.67
CA ASP A 598 -42.60 14.88 68.21
C ASP A 598 -43.47 15.52 69.31
N ASP A 599 -44.07 14.69 70.17
CA ASP A 599 -44.83 15.11 71.36
C ASP A 599 -44.03 16.06 72.27
N MET A 600 -42.72 15.84 72.42
CA MET A 600 -41.84 16.70 73.23
C MET A 600 -41.59 18.05 72.55
N ILE A 601 -41.49 18.04 71.21
CA ILE A 601 -41.33 19.27 70.42
C ILE A 601 -42.61 20.12 70.51
N GLU A 602 -43.79 19.49 70.50
CA GLU A 602 -45.06 20.18 70.72
C GLU A 602 -45.21 20.68 72.17
N LEU A 603 -44.76 19.92 73.16
CA LEU A 603 -44.68 20.36 74.56
C LEU A 603 -43.79 21.61 74.70
N TRP A 604 -42.64 21.68 74.03
CA TRP A 604 -41.79 22.88 74.10
C TRP A 604 -42.40 24.09 73.38
N LYS A 605 -43.07 23.89 72.23
CA LYS A 605 -43.78 24.97 71.53
C LYS A 605 -44.91 25.56 72.38
N THR A 606 -45.72 24.70 72.99
CA THR A 606 -46.80 25.13 73.88
C THR A 606 -46.24 25.79 75.14
N PHE A 607 -45.19 25.22 75.75
CA PHE A 607 -44.49 25.81 76.89
C PHE A 607 -43.94 27.22 76.59
N LEU A 608 -43.29 27.43 75.44
CA LEU A 608 -42.77 28.73 75.02
C LEU A 608 -43.88 29.80 75.01
N ILE A 609 -45.05 29.47 74.45
CA ILE A 609 -46.23 30.35 74.43
C ILE A 609 -46.71 30.68 75.86
N PHE A 610 -46.69 29.72 76.78
CA PHE A 610 -47.03 29.96 78.18
C PHE A 610 -46.01 30.86 78.90
N VAL A 611 -44.71 30.66 78.67
CA VAL A 611 -43.66 31.51 79.25
C VAL A 611 -43.77 32.95 78.76
N GLU A 612 -43.98 33.16 77.45
CA GLU A 612 -44.15 34.51 76.91
C GLU A 612 -45.34 35.24 77.52
N LYS A 613 -46.49 34.55 77.68
CA LYS A 613 -47.68 35.10 78.35
C LYS A 613 -47.39 35.40 79.82
N TYR A 614 -46.78 34.48 80.55
CA TYR A 614 -46.44 34.66 81.96
C TYR A 614 -45.45 35.80 82.19
N TYR A 615 -44.44 35.94 81.31
CA TYR A 615 -43.48 37.04 81.35
C TYR A 615 -44.12 38.41 81.11
N ARG A 616 -45.11 38.51 80.21
CA ARG A 616 -45.91 39.75 80.03
C ARG A 616 -46.67 40.09 81.31
N ILE A 617 -47.36 39.12 81.91
CA ILE A 617 -48.08 39.30 83.19
C ILE A 617 -47.11 39.73 84.31
N LEU A 618 -45.90 39.16 84.38
CA LEU A 618 -44.89 39.58 85.36
C LEU A 618 -44.42 41.03 85.14
N LYS A 619 -44.26 41.48 83.88
CA LYS A 619 -43.97 42.89 83.57
C LYS A 619 -45.10 43.82 83.98
N GLU A 620 -46.35 43.45 83.69
CA GLU A 620 -47.52 44.23 84.11
C GLU A 620 -47.63 44.31 85.64
N ARG A 621 -47.38 43.20 86.36
CA ARG A 621 -47.33 43.21 87.83
C ARG A 621 -46.20 44.08 88.36
N ALA A 622 -45.03 44.07 87.72
CA ALA A 622 -43.91 44.93 88.09
C ALA A 622 -44.24 46.42 87.91
N THR A 623 -44.90 46.82 86.81
CA THR A 623 -45.33 48.21 86.62
C THR A 623 -46.42 48.63 87.62
N ILE A 624 -47.36 47.73 87.94
CA ILE A 624 -48.38 47.98 88.98
C ILE A 624 -47.72 48.17 90.36
N ILE A 625 -46.75 47.33 90.73
CA ILE A 625 -46.01 47.46 92.00
C ILE A 625 -45.21 48.78 92.04
N GLN A 626 -44.56 49.15 90.94
CA GLN A 626 -43.87 50.44 90.82
C GLN A 626 -44.83 51.61 91.06
N ASN A 627 -46.02 51.56 90.45
CA ASN A 627 -47.06 52.58 90.61
C ASN A 627 -47.56 52.64 92.06
N ILE A 628 -47.82 51.49 92.71
CA ILE A 628 -48.21 51.42 94.13
C ILE A 628 -47.15 52.11 95.01
N PHE A 629 -45.85 51.83 94.82
CA PHE A 629 -44.80 52.52 95.58
C PHE A 629 -44.76 54.03 95.33
N THR A 630 -45.05 54.50 94.10
CA THR A 630 -45.14 55.95 93.85
C THR A 630 -46.35 56.59 94.52
N GLU A 631 -47.50 55.93 94.57
CA GLU A 631 -48.69 56.43 95.27
C GLU A 631 -48.53 56.37 96.79
N GLU A 632 -47.96 55.31 97.36
CA GLU A 632 -47.60 55.27 98.79
C GLU A 632 -46.67 56.42 99.18
N LYS A 633 -45.70 56.74 98.33
CA LYS A 633 -44.79 57.88 98.58
C LYS A 633 -45.54 59.20 98.60
N LYS A 634 -46.44 59.44 97.62
CA LYS A 634 -47.31 60.63 97.59
C LYS A 634 -48.24 60.69 98.82
N ILE A 635 -48.80 59.56 99.25
CA ILE A 635 -49.65 59.48 100.45
C ILE A 635 -48.85 59.87 101.70
N LYS A 636 -47.62 59.36 101.87
CA LYS A 636 -46.72 59.74 102.98
C LYS A 636 -46.34 61.23 102.92
N GLU A 637 -46.00 61.75 101.74
CA GLU A 637 -45.73 63.19 101.56
C GLU A 637 -46.94 64.07 101.89
N ASN A 638 -48.15 63.65 101.51
CA ASN A 638 -49.38 64.38 101.80
C ASN A 638 -49.79 64.28 103.27
N LEU A 639 -49.61 63.13 103.93
CA LEU A 639 -49.81 62.98 105.37
C LEU A 639 -48.85 63.90 106.16
N ASN A 640 -47.58 63.97 105.76
CA ASN A 640 -46.60 64.88 106.37
C ASN A 640 -47.04 66.35 106.21
N LYS A 641 -47.51 66.77 105.02
CA LYS A 641 -48.06 68.13 104.81
C LYS A 641 -49.31 68.39 105.66
N ILE A 642 -50.19 67.40 105.83
CA ILE A 642 -51.39 67.54 106.67
C ILE A 642 -50.99 67.69 108.14
N ASN A 643 -50.00 66.94 108.63
CA ASN A 643 -49.49 67.09 109.99
C ASN A 643 -48.86 68.47 110.20
N GLN A 644 -48.02 68.94 109.27
CA GLN A 644 -47.46 70.30 109.31
C GLN A 644 -48.56 71.38 109.31
N MET A 645 -49.61 71.22 108.51
CA MET A 645 -50.75 72.16 108.51
C MET A 645 -51.54 72.13 109.82
N LYS A 646 -51.64 70.98 110.50
CA LYS A 646 -52.26 70.88 111.83
C LYS A 646 -51.41 71.54 112.90
N GLU A 647 -50.10 71.30 112.91
CA GLU A 647 -49.15 71.97 113.81
C GLU A 647 -49.28 73.51 113.67
N SER A 648 -49.35 74.03 112.45
CA SER A 648 -49.57 75.47 112.18
C SER A 648 -51.00 75.99 112.42
N LEU A 649 -51.92 75.14 112.90
CA LEU A 649 -53.29 75.51 113.30
C LEU A 649 -53.52 75.33 114.82
N GLU A 650 -52.55 74.73 115.53
CA GLU A 650 -52.54 74.59 116.98
C GLU A 650 -51.62 75.63 117.67
N GLU A 651 -50.78 76.33 116.89
CA GLU A 651 -50.12 77.62 117.23
C GLU A 651 -51.02 78.84 116.93
#